data_AF-A0A6F9XNT3-F1
#
_entry.id   AF-A0A6F9XNT3-F1
#
_cell.length_a   1.000
_cell.length_b   1.000
_cell.length_c   1.000
_cell.angle_alpha   90.00
_cell.angle_beta   90.00
_cell.angle_gamma   90.00
#
_symmetry.space_group_name_H-M   'P 1'
#
loop_
_entity.id
_entity.type
_entity.pdbx_description
1 polymer ?
#
loop_
_entity_poly.entity_id
_entity_poly.type
_entity_poly.pdbx_seq_one_letter_code
_entity_poly.pdbx_strand_id
1 'polypeptide(L)'
;MAQKIKLVLSTALVVLLTGLLLFSQQYWQLDLADLNLTKHVTTEYNQLVLFKGVTFLGKTLFLVVLGFLLGNETNLRYVRAIKLWLATVVTSLALQVVALYLNDSFSVSDLYNSLLPVLRNTYPLASGVLIGLCCLKKADEYFLKLSWKQILVIVIIMTGLPTIFGQDPFGIWNGTGLTFGLVMFLVGAVIAKKPVEIKAWPALAISSIAGIFYLLLNYWMPYISHDIHGDYSTAGRFLNNGVLPAVIFAVFMGMAILPYFKEIKRSWRLVLANFAYVGLLLATNGVILAVTKAQLDKKYPNTASLIKVHAAFSQSMHQLGWLIIATLILSALAYLPVNRRLEKNWANFDLVNVLRTVRNWSRKNRRYLWGILGAIILSYSSFLFVSPNFKITLNMGPTYSAWHYIFLARPMMIWLNALVIIALWGIIFGLTNRYWVSTLGVAISMLVLFVTENIKVGIRNEPILPSEIVMLKAINELLHMATTPVLVGGAVGLGLGISLIVYMERKYPQPGIKWLTRVVLVAVSCLFFSSSLFLNHNKGKIHTVSLALGNDPTFYNQLLGAQQNGPLLQFLDNVDTQVMEKPAGYSQAKMAELANKYNAVAQKLNQTRTNNWHDQSIIFSLSESFADPNRVPGVSLAHNPIKQIQGIMAKNTSGLMLSSGYGGGTANIEYMSLTGLTVANFSATLPTPYTQLVPFQKQAWSFNQLFAKSAAIHPYEGVFYSRPTTYKKFGFERFYHLGSKYKITDQETIDRSPYLDDKTAFANALRVLKERGNGQFINLVSMQNHFPYDKGYYDGTKKYRATGSAVTDETTADMIADFATGLSYTDKAVANFIKQIDKLNRPVTIVFYGDHLPGIYSGNNMKKDGVVLHETDYFIYSNKYARKHGAKTKLAKATGLVAPNDFPAMVAEQTNSKVNGYLALLTKVKDELPAMSTNPKLNATNNYNTMVSFVTKQGKILKPEQLTKKQQELYHDYQLVQYDMTAGKQYLLKNKDFSK
;
A
#
# COMPACT_ATOMS: atom_id res chain seq x y z
N MET A 1 5.43 28.72 56.16
CA MET A 1 5.55 28.45 54.70
C MET A 1 6.71 27.49 54.39
N ALA A 2 7.91 27.72 54.94
CA ALA A 2 9.11 26.88 54.73
C ALA A 2 8.93 25.39 55.11
N GLN A 3 8.23 25.07 56.21
CA GLN A 3 7.99 23.69 56.65
C GLN A 3 7.04 22.91 55.69
N LYS A 4 6.04 23.61 55.11
CA LYS A 4 5.14 23.06 54.10
C LYS A 4 5.84 22.87 52.75
N ILE A 5 6.78 23.75 52.40
CA ILE A 5 7.62 23.62 51.19
C ILE A 5 8.60 22.44 51.35
N LYS A 6 9.26 22.30 52.50
CA LYS A 6 10.11 21.14 52.82
C LYS A 6 9.34 19.83 52.68
N LEU A 7 8.12 19.75 53.22
CA LEU A 7 7.29 18.53 53.14
C LEU A 7 6.91 18.13 51.70
N VAL A 8 6.56 19.12 50.86
CA VAL A 8 6.26 18.89 49.43
C VAL A 8 7.50 18.42 48.67
N LEU A 9 8.66 19.05 48.91
CA LEU A 9 9.94 18.67 48.30
C LEU A 9 10.35 17.25 48.71
N SER A 10 10.21 16.88 49.98
CA SER A 10 10.50 15.53 50.48
C SER A 10 9.60 14.46 49.86
N THR A 11 8.32 14.75 49.64
CA THR A 11 7.39 13.79 49.01
C THR A 11 7.67 13.64 47.52
N ALA A 12 7.93 14.75 46.83
CA ALA A 12 8.33 14.74 45.43
C ALA A 12 9.63 13.95 45.25
N LEU A 13 10.58 14.08 46.18
CA LEU A 13 11.81 13.29 46.19
C LEU A 13 11.55 11.79 46.34
N VAL A 14 10.65 11.36 47.23
CA VAL A 14 10.27 9.95 47.38
C VAL A 14 9.63 9.41 46.09
N VAL A 15 8.75 10.17 45.45
CA VAL A 15 8.11 9.79 44.18
C VAL A 15 9.13 9.76 43.02
N LEU A 16 10.09 10.68 42.98
CA LEU A 16 11.15 10.72 41.98
C LEU A 16 12.13 9.55 42.15
N LEU A 17 12.56 9.26 43.37
CA LEU A 17 13.46 8.14 43.68
C LEU A 17 12.81 6.79 43.36
N THR A 18 11.57 6.60 43.77
CA THR A 18 10.82 5.37 43.44
C THR A 18 10.52 5.26 41.95
N GLY A 19 10.28 6.38 41.26
CA GLY A 19 10.15 6.44 39.79
C GLY A 19 11.45 6.10 39.05
N LEU A 20 12.60 6.56 39.54
CA LEU A 20 13.90 6.23 38.97
C LEU A 20 14.22 4.73 39.07
N LEU A 21 13.91 4.13 40.23
CA LEU A 21 14.05 2.69 40.44
C LEU A 21 13.11 1.90 39.52
N LEU A 22 11.89 2.41 39.31
CA LEU A 22 10.90 1.83 38.40
C LEU A 22 11.36 1.83 36.93
N PHE A 23 11.94 2.92 36.43
CA PHE A 23 12.50 2.95 35.06
C PHE A 23 13.74 2.07 34.93
N SER A 24 14.59 2.04 35.94
CA SER A 24 15.77 1.16 35.98
C SER A 24 15.39 -0.32 35.88
N GLN A 25 14.15 -0.66 36.21
CA GLN A 25 13.64 -2.01 36.05
C GLN A 25 13.41 -2.43 34.59
N GLN A 26 13.17 -1.48 33.67
CA GLN A 26 13.03 -1.79 32.24
C GLN A 26 14.25 -2.55 31.71
N TYR A 27 15.43 -2.25 32.24
CA TYR A 27 16.66 -2.96 31.90
C TYR A 27 16.51 -4.48 32.00
N TRP A 28 15.87 -4.96 33.06
CA TRP A 28 15.69 -6.38 33.33
C TRP A 28 14.65 -7.06 32.43
N GLN A 29 13.91 -6.28 31.65
CA GLN A 29 12.91 -6.78 30.70
C GLN A 29 13.46 -6.86 29.26
N LEU A 30 14.64 -6.30 28.97
CA LEU A 30 15.20 -6.15 27.61
C LEU A 30 15.62 -7.46 26.92
N ASP A 31 15.39 -8.63 27.51
CA ASP A 31 15.73 -9.94 26.95
C ASP A 31 17.17 -9.97 26.40
N LEU A 32 18.12 -9.71 27.30
CA LEU A 32 19.54 -9.82 27.03
C LEU A 32 19.89 -11.31 27.00
N ALA A 33 19.79 -11.91 25.82
CA ALA A 33 20.33 -13.25 25.54
C ALA A 33 21.83 -13.39 25.91
N ASP A 34 22.51 -12.28 26.16
CA ASP A 34 23.90 -12.22 26.66
C ASP A 34 24.06 -12.50 28.16
N LEU A 35 22.97 -12.58 28.95
CA LEU A 35 23.03 -13.32 30.20
C LEU A 35 22.86 -14.80 29.85
N ASN A 36 23.84 -15.35 29.12
CA ASN A 36 24.05 -16.79 29.01
C ASN A 36 24.33 -17.32 30.43
N LEU A 37 23.24 -17.57 31.15
CA LEU A 37 23.14 -18.11 32.51
C LEU A 37 23.47 -19.61 32.52
N THR A 38 24.46 -19.99 31.73
CA THR A 38 24.81 -21.38 31.43
C THR A 38 26.30 -21.56 31.66
N LYS A 39 26.72 -21.50 32.92
CA LYS A 39 27.45 -22.58 33.62
C LYS A 39 28.07 -22.17 34.96
N HIS A 40 28.33 -20.88 35.24
CA HIS A 40 28.94 -20.45 36.51
C HIS A 40 28.43 -19.10 37.04
N VAL A 41 28.30 -19.00 38.37
CA VAL A 41 27.95 -17.76 39.08
C VAL A 41 29.20 -16.89 39.26
N THR A 42 29.28 -15.76 38.57
CA THR A 42 30.44 -14.84 38.61
C THR A 42 30.22 -13.64 39.54
N THR A 43 31.28 -12.92 39.91
CA THR A 43 31.18 -11.66 40.70
C THR A 43 30.30 -10.62 40.01
N GLU A 44 30.38 -10.53 38.68
CA GLU A 44 29.55 -9.63 37.86
C GLU A 44 28.07 -10.01 37.94
N TYR A 45 27.76 -11.32 37.91
CA TYR A 45 26.39 -11.81 38.08
C TYR A 45 25.80 -11.40 39.44
N ASN A 46 26.57 -11.54 40.52
CA ASN A 46 26.10 -11.14 41.86
C ASN A 46 25.81 -9.65 41.96
N GLN A 47 26.67 -8.81 41.38
CA GLN A 47 26.45 -7.36 41.34
C GLN A 47 25.17 -7.01 40.56
N LEU A 48 24.93 -7.68 39.44
CA LEU A 48 23.72 -7.51 38.63
C LEU A 48 22.47 -7.94 39.38
N VAL A 49 22.49 -9.10 40.02
CA VAL A 49 21.36 -9.63 40.77
C VAL A 49 21.03 -8.77 42.00
N LEU A 50 22.04 -8.25 42.70
CA LEU A 50 21.84 -7.28 43.78
C LEU A 50 21.23 -5.97 43.27
N PHE A 51 21.73 -5.44 42.16
CA PHE A 51 21.16 -4.26 41.51
C PHE A 51 19.70 -4.50 41.09
N LYS A 52 19.39 -5.69 40.56
CA LYS A 52 18.03 -6.14 40.23
C LYS A 52 17.11 -6.14 41.45
N GLY A 53 17.57 -6.72 42.56
CA GLY A 53 16.84 -6.73 43.83
C GLY A 53 16.49 -5.31 44.32
N VAL A 54 17.45 -4.38 44.28
CA VAL A 54 17.19 -2.97 44.69
C VAL A 54 16.12 -2.32 43.82
N THR A 55 16.15 -2.52 42.50
CA THR A 55 15.12 -1.96 41.60
C THR A 55 13.73 -2.56 41.85
N PHE A 56 13.64 -3.83 42.24
CA PHE A 56 12.37 -4.51 42.53
C PHE A 56 11.68 -4.00 43.80
N LEU A 57 12.45 -3.69 44.85
CA LEU A 57 11.92 -3.06 46.06
C LEU A 57 11.25 -1.71 45.76
N GLY A 58 11.79 -0.94 44.81
CA GLY A 58 11.25 0.34 44.38
C GLY A 58 9.85 0.25 43.77
N LYS A 59 9.60 -0.73 42.90
CA LYS A 59 8.30 -0.90 42.22
C LYS A 59 7.15 -1.27 43.16
N THR A 60 7.38 -2.19 44.09
CA THR A 60 6.34 -2.58 45.05
C THR A 60 5.96 -1.42 45.95
N LEU A 61 6.97 -0.66 46.43
CA LEU A 61 6.75 0.57 47.19
C LEU A 61 5.99 1.63 46.36
N PHE A 62 6.31 1.76 45.07
CA PHE A 62 5.66 2.72 44.18
C PHE A 62 4.14 2.50 44.06
N LEU A 63 3.68 1.25 44.02
CA LEU A 63 2.24 0.92 44.02
C LEU A 63 1.55 1.30 45.35
N VAL A 64 2.24 1.10 46.48
CA VAL A 64 1.76 1.53 47.82
C VAL A 64 1.69 3.07 47.90
N VAL A 65 2.70 3.78 47.39
CA VAL A 65 2.69 5.25 47.29
C VAL A 65 1.51 5.74 46.45
N LEU A 66 1.26 5.12 45.30
CA LEU A 66 0.15 5.48 44.42
C LEU A 66 -1.23 5.24 45.10
N GLY A 67 -1.36 4.13 45.83
CA GLY A 67 -2.49 3.85 46.71
C GLY A 67 -2.71 4.93 47.76
N PHE A 68 -1.64 5.38 48.41
CA PHE A 68 -1.71 6.44 49.42
C PHE A 68 -2.16 7.78 48.84
N LEU A 69 -1.60 8.18 47.69
CA LEU A 69 -1.91 9.45 47.04
C LEU A 69 -3.39 9.55 46.60
N LEU A 70 -3.96 8.43 46.15
CA LEU A 70 -5.33 8.35 45.63
C LEU A 70 -6.35 7.82 46.64
N GLY A 71 -5.90 7.27 47.77
CA GLY A 71 -6.77 6.63 48.76
C GLY A 71 -7.90 7.53 49.24
N ASN A 72 -7.67 8.83 49.38
CA ASN A 72 -8.67 9.79 49.86
C ASN A 72 -9.71 10.23 48.80
N GLU A 73 -9.67 9.72 47.57
CA GLU A 73 -10.58 10.11 46.48
C GLU A 73 -11.86 9.22 46.39
N THR A 74 -12.33 8.60 47.49
CA THR A 74 -13.48 7.67 47.51
C THR A 74 -14.74 8.23 46.82
N ASN A 75 -15.02 9.52 46.97
CA ASN A 75 -16.19 10.19 46.41
C ASN A 75 -16.06 10.50 44.91
N LEU A 76 -14.84 10.52 44.36
CA LEU A 76 -14.57 10.81 42.94
C LEU A 76 -13.87 9.66 42.24
N ARG A 77 -13.96 8.45 42.82
CA ARG A 77 -13.19 7.28 42.41
C ARG A 77 -13.36 6.89 40.94
N TYR A 78 -14.59 6.94 40.42
CA TYR A 78 -14.87 6.64 39.01
C TYR A 78 -14.32 7.72 38.07
N VAL A 79 -14.46 9.00 38.46
CA VAL A 79 -13.87 10.11 37.71
C VAL A 79 -12.35 9.94 37.61
N ARG A 80 -11.69 9.59 38.72
CA ARG A 80 -10.24 9.36 38.75
C ARG A 80 -9.85 8.16 37.90
N ALA A 81 -10.55 7.04 38.03
CA ALA A 81 -10.31 5.86 37.21
C ALA A 81 -10.44 6.18 35.71
N ILE A 82 -11.47 6.91 35.29
CA ILE A 82 -11.66 7.28 33.88
C ILE A 82 -10.56 8.22 33.38
N LYS A 83 -10.16 9.21 34.18
CA LYS A 83 -9.06 10.13 33.80
C LYS A 83 -7.74 9.38 33.62
N LEU A 84 -7.42 8.46 34.54
CA LEU A 84 -6.23 7.63 34.43
C LEU A 84 -6.33 6.65 33.26
N TRP A 85 -7.50 6.03 33.03
CA TRP A 85 -7.72 5.19 31.86
C TRP A 85 -7.55 5.95 30.54
N LEU A 86 -8.10 7.16 30.43
CA LEU A 86 -7.90 8.02 29.26
C LEU A 86 -6.43 8.39 29.09
N ALA A 87 -5.71 8.68 30.19
CA ALA A 87 -4.27 8.91 30.15
C ALA A 87 -3.52 7.66 29.63
N THR A 88 -3.94 6.45 30.02
CA THR A 88 -3.40 5.19 29.48
C THR A 88 -3.61 5.09 27.98
N VAL A 89 -4.84 5.33 27.50
CA VAL A 89 -5.17 5.25 26.07
C VAL A 89 -4.34 6.26 25.28
N VAL A 90 -4.34 7.53 25.69
CA VAL A 90 -3.61 8.61 25.00
C VAL A 90 -2.10 8.35 25.00
N THR A 91 -1.53 7.96 26.14
CA THR A 91 -0.10 7.66 26.26
C THR A 91 0.27 6.47 25.38
N SER A 92 -0.53 5.41 25.39
CA SER A 92 -0.28 4.21 24.57
C SER A 92 -0.37 4.52 23.08
N LEU A 93 -1.38 5.27 22.63
CA LEU A 93 -1.52 5.72 21.24
C LEU A 93 -0.33 6.61 20.81
N ALA A 94 0.09 7.55 21.65
CA ALA A 94 1.23 8.40 21.37
C ALA A 94 2.52 7.57 21.20
N LEU A 95 2.70 6.55 22.04
CA LEU A 95 3.83 5.62 21.91
C LEU A 95 3.78 4.79 20.63
N GLN A 96 2.59 4.41 20.15
CA GLN A 96 2.46 3.76 18.84
C GLN A 96 2.89 4.68 17.69
N VAL A 97 2.54 5.97 17.76
CA VAL A 97 3.03 6.95 16.79
C VAL A 97 4.56 7.04 16.85
N VAL A 98 5.14 7.12 18.05
CA VAL A 98 6.59 7.11 18.23
C VAL A 98 7.22 5.83 17.66
N ALA A 99 6.62 4.66 17.88
CA ALA A 99 7.07 3.38 17.32
C ALA A 99 7.08 3.40 15.80
N LEU A 100 5.98 3.86 15.18
CA LEU A 100 5.87 3.99 13.74
C LEU A 100 6.95 4.92 13.18
N TYR A 101 7.23 6.05 13.84
CA TYR A 101 8.23 7.00 13.38
C TYR A 101 9.67 6.52 13.56
N LEU A 102 10.00 5.86 14.68
CA LEU A 102 11.36 5.42 14.99
C LEU A 102 11.73 4.08 14.35
N ASN A 103 10.78 3.14 14.25
CA ASN A 103 11.06 1.74 13.92
C ASN A 103 10.31 1.22 12.68
N ASP A 104 9.53 2.08 11.99
CA ASP A 104 8.69 1.67 10.85
C ASP A 104 7.73 0.50 11.17
N SER A 105 7.36 0.36 12.45
CA SER A 105 6.53 -0.75 12.94
C SER A 105 5.14 -0.26 13.36
N PHE A 106 4.10 -0.92 12.89
CA PHE A 106 2.72 -0.71 13.35
C PHE A 106 1.94 -2.03 13.31
N SER A 107 1.11 -2.27 14.31
CA SER A 107 0.23 -3.44 14.37
C SER A 107 -1.16 -3.06 14.86
N VAL A 108 -2.19 -3.66 14.27
CA VAL A 108 -3.58 -3.47 14.72
C VAL A 108 -3.79 -4.04 16.12
N SER A 109 -3.09 -5.13 16.47
CA SER A 109 -3.14 -5.69 17.82
C SER A 109 -2.66 -4.67 18.86
N ASP A 110 -1.62 -3.92 18.50
CA ASP A 110 -1.07 -2.87 19.33
C ASP A 110 -1.99 -1.65 19.46
N LEU A 111 -2.69 -1.30 18.38
CA LEU A 111 -3.77 -0.31 18.45
C LEU A 111 -4.90 -0.76 19.40
N TYR A 112 -5.31 -2.03 19.37
CA TYR A 112 -6.30 -2.56 20.31
C TYR A 112 -5.79 -2.59 21.75
N ASN A 113 -4.51 -2.92 21.95
CA ASN A 113 -3.86 -2.84 23.25
C ASN A 113 -3.89 -1.39 23.80
N SER A 114 -3.70 -0.39 22.94
CA SER A 114 -3.80 1.02 23.31
C SER A 114 -5.23 1.47 23.62
N LEU A 115 -6.23 1.03 22.83
CA LEU A 115 -7.63 1.47 22.98
C LEU A 115 -8.37 0.74 24.11
N LEU A 116 -8.02 -0.52 24.37
CA LEU A 116 -8.70 -1.39 25.32
C LEU A 116 -7.74 -1.94 26.40
N PRO A 117 -6.92 -1.11 27.06
CA PRO A 117 -5.79 -1.57 27.88
C PRO A 117 -6.20 -2.44 29.09
N VAL A 118 -7.41 -2.24 29.61
CA VAL A 118 -7.96 -3.03 30.73
C VAL A 118 -8.50 -4.38 30.23
N LEU A 119 -9.33 -4.38 29.19
CA LEU A 119 -9.91 -5.61 28.63
C LEU A 119 -8.87 -6.53 28.01
N ARG A 120 -7.83 -5.94 27.40
CA ARG A 120 -6.69 -6.65 26.81
C ARG A 120 -5.59 -6.95 27.83
N ASN A 121 -5.76 -6.50 29.08
CA ASN A 121 -4.76 -6.61 30.15
C ASN A 121 -3.34 -6.18 29.71
N THR A 122 -3.25 -5.13 28.89
CA THR A 122 -1.99 -4.65 28.29
C THR A 122 -1.02 -4.12 29.33
N TYR A 123 -1.54 -3.47 30.37
CA TYR A 123 -0.75 -2.93 31.49
C TYR A 123 -1.32 -3.46 32.82
N PRO A 124 -1.01 -4.71 33.21
CA PRO A 124 -1.73 -5.38 34.30
C PRO A 124 -1.71 -4.62 35.62
N LEU A 125 -0.57 -4.03 36.00
CA LEU A 125 -0.46 -3.24 37.24
C LEU A 125 -1.30 -1.96 37.19
N ALA A 126 -1.28 -1.26 36.06
CA ALA A 126 -2.09 -0.07 35.87
C ALA A 126 -3.59 -0.40 35.84
N SER A 127 -3.97 -1.55 35.27
CA SER A 127 -5.33 -2.10 35.35
C SER A 127 -5.72 -2.43 36.79
N GLY A 128 -4.82 -3.01 37.58
CA GLY A 128 -5.01 -3.28 39.00
C GLY A 128 -5.30 -2.00 39.81
N VAL A 129 -4.58 -0.91 39.53
CA VAL A 129 -4.82 0.41 40.12
C VAL A 129 -6.20 0.97 39.72
N LEU A 130 -6.57 0.87 38.44
CA LEU A 130 -7.88 1.33 37.95
C LEU A 130 -9.04 0.59 38.61
N ILE A 131 -8.91 -0.74 38.73
CA ILE A 131 -9.89 -1.59 39.42
C ILE A 131 -9.91 -1.24 40.92
N GLY A 132 -8.75 -1.04 41.53
CA GLY A 132 -8.62 -0.61 42.93
C GLY A 132 -9.35 0.69 43.22
N LEU A 133 -9.25 1.68 42.32
CA LEU A 133 -10.02 2.92 42.40
C LEU A 133 -11.53 2.65 42.30
N CYS A 134 -11.98 1.88 41.31
CA CYS A 134 -13.40 1.56 41.15
C CYS A 134 -13.99 0.86 42.38
N CYS A 135 -13.20 0.00 43.03
CA CYS A 135 -13.57 -0.77 44.21
C CYS A 135 -13.31 -0.03 45.54
N LEU A 136 -12.69 1.15 45.53
CA LEU A 136 -12.18 1.85 46.71
C LEU A 136 -13.23 2.03 47.82
N LYS A 137 -14.48 2.36 47.46
CA LYS A 137 -15.57 2.49 48.44
C LYS A 137 -15.90 1.16 49.13
N LYS A 138 -16.03 0.07 48.37
CA LYS A 138 -16.27 -1.26 48.96
C LYS A 138 -15.06 -1.69 49.78
N ALA A 139 -13.85 -1.45 49.28
CA ALA A 139 -12.63 -1.73 50.02
C ALA A 139 -12.60 -0.99 51.37
N ASP A 140 -13.02 0.28 51.41
CA ASP A 140 -13.14 1.05 52.65
C ASP A 140 -14.13 0.39 53.64
N GLU A 141 -15.29 -0.05 53.16
CA GLU A 141 -16.34 -0.69 53.98
C GLU A 141 -15.87 -1.98 54.68
N TYR A 142 -14.92 -2.71 54.10
CA TYR A 142 -14.37 -3.95 54.64
C TYR A 142 -13.01 -3.75 55.34
N PHE A 143 -12.00 -3.20 54.66
CA PHE A 143 -10.63 -3.14 55.16
C PHE A 143 -10.45 -2.13 56.31
N LEU A 144 -11.23 -1.04 56.37
CA LEU A 144 -11.10 -0.10 57.50
C LEU A 144 -11.60 -0.70 58.82
N LYS A 145 -12.49 -1.69 58.77
CA LYS A 145 -13.00 -2.43 59.95
C LYS A 145 -12.00 -3.45 60.50
N LEU A 146 -11.09 -3.96 59.67
CA LEU A 146 -10.07 -4.93 60.08
C LEU A 146 -8.93 -4.25 60.85
N SER A 147 -8.35 -4.91 61.86
CA SER A 147 -7.13 -4.43 62.53
C SER A 147 -5.92 -4.49 61.60
N TRP A 148 -4.87 -3.69 61.88
CA TRP A 148 -3.63 -3.76 61.07
C TRP A 148 -3.01 -5.16 61.08
N LYS A 149 -3.12 -5.89 62.19
CA LYS A 149 -2.69 -7.30 62.28
C LYS A 149 -3.43 -8.18 61.27
N GLN A 150 -4.75 -8.05 61.15
CA GLN A 150 -5.54 -8.83 60.20
C GLN A 150 -5.19 -8.50 58.74
N ILE A 151 -5.01 -7.22 58.42
CA ILE A 151 -4.60 -6.79 57.07
C ILE A 151 -3.21 -7.33 56.72
N LEU A 152 -2.26 -7.24 57.65
CA LEU A 152 -0.92 -7.78 57.47
C LEU A 152 -0.93 -9.30 57.29
N VAL A 153 -1.72 -10.04 58.07
CA VAL A 153 -1.88 -11.50 57.90
C VAL A 153 -2.39 -11.85 56.51
N ILE A 154 -3.40 -11.13 56.00
CA ILE A 154 -3.91 -11.35 54.64
C ILE A 154 -2.81 -11.13 53.60
N VAL A 155 -2.08 -10.01 53.68
CA VAL A 155 -0.98 -9.69 52.74
C VAL A 155 0.14 -10.72 52.84
N ILE A 156 0.49 -11.17 54.06
CA ILE A 156 1.51 -12.19 54.31
C ILE A 156 1.06 -13.55 53.75
N ILE A 157 -0.19 -13.96 53.90
CA ILE A 157 -0.69 -15.23 53.33
C ILE A 157 -0.63 -15.17 51.79
N MET A 158 -1.14 -14.07 51.21
CA MET A 158 -1.21 -13.90 49.76
C MET A 158 0.16 -13.89 49.08
N THR A 159 1.21 -13.44 49.77
CA THR A 159 2.57 -13.31 49.22
C THR A 159 3.52 -14.40 49.73
N GLY A 160 3.29 -14.90 50.94
CA GLY A 160 4.05 -15.95 51.60
C GLY A 160 3.78 -17.34 51.03
N LEU A 161 2.52 -17.67 50.71
CA LEU A 161 2.21 -18.96 50.08
C LEU A 161 2.96 -19.15 48.74
N PRO A 162 2.97 -18.18 47.81
CA PRO A 162 3.79 -18.29 46.59
C PRO A 162 5.29 -18.26 46.85
N THR A 163 5.74 -17.47 47.83
CA THR A 163 7.17 -17.37 48.19
C THR A 163 7.71 -18.71 48.69
N ILE A 164 6.97 -19.39 49.56
CA ILE A 164 7.43 -20.60 50.26
C ILE A 164 7.18 -21.84 49.42
N PHE A 165 5.97 -21.99 48.87
CA PHE A 165 5.53 -23.21 48.20
C PHE A 165 5.67 -23.16 46.67
N GLY A 166 6.00 -22.00 46.09
CA GLY A 166 6.10 -21.83 44.62
C GLY A 166 4.76 -21.94 43.88
N GLN A 167 3.64 -21.89 44.61
CA GLN A 167 2.29 -21.96 44.05
C GLN A 167 1.64 -20.59 44.13
N ASP A 168 1.07 -20.09 43.02
CA ASP A 168 0.47 -18.75 42.95
C ASP A 168 -1.06 -18.78 42.79
N PRO A 169 -1.81 -19.20 43.82
CA PRO A 169 -3.27 -19.26 43.75
C PRO A 169 -3.93 -17.88 43.63
N PHE A 170 -3.18 -16.79 43.85
CA PHE A 170 -3.70 -15.43 43.84
C PHE A 170 -3.21 -14.57 42.66
N GLY A 171 -2.32 -15.08 41.80
CA GLY A 171 -1.74 -14.31 40.69
C GLY A 171 -0.87 -13.13 41.14
N ILE A 172 -0.14 -13.30 42.25
CA ILE A 172 0.66 -12.28 42.95
C ILE A 172 2.17 -12.54 42.83
N TRP A 173 2.59 -13.79 42.59
CA TRP A 173 3.97 -14.25 42.73
C TRP A 173 4.97 -13.42 41.96
N ASN A 174 4.76 -13.17 40.66
CA ASN A 174 5.74 -12.44 39.85
C ASN A 174 5.77 -10.92 40.11
N GLY A 175 4.82 -10.38 40.89
CA GLY A 175 4.70 -8.96 41.20
C GLY A 175 4.51 -8.06 39.96
N THR A 176 3.97 -8.61 38.87
CA THR A 176 3.64 -7.91 37.62
C THR A 176 2.18 -8.06 37.23
N GLY A 177 1.46 -9.00 37.85
CA GLY A 177 0.05 -9.28 37.56
C GLY A 177 -0.92 -8.20 38.05
N LEU A 178 -2.14 -8.25 37.51
CA LEU A 178 -3.24 -7.35 37.86
C LEU A 178 -3.60 -7.42 39.35
N THR A 179 -3.68 -8.62 39.92
CA THR A 179 -4.03 -8.83 41.33
C THR A 179 -2.98 -8.21 42.25
N PHE A 180 -1.69 -8.35 41.93
CA PHE A 180 -0.62 -7.71 42.68
C PHE A 180 -0.76 -6.18 42.71
N GLY A 181 -0.98 -5.57 41.54
CA GLY A 181 -1.21 -4.13 41.42
C GLY A 181 -2.40 -3.65 42.25
N LEU A 182 -3.49 -4.41 42.24
CA LEU A 182 -4.70 -4.15 43.03
C LEU A 182 -4.41 -4.20 44.54
N VAL A 183 -3.80 -5.28 45.03
CA VAL A 183 -3.56 -5.48 46.47
C VAL A 183 -2.62 -4.41 47.02
N MET A 184 -1.49 -4.14 46.34
CA MET A 184 -0.52 -3.14 46.79
C MET A 184 -1.12 -1.72 46.77
N PHE A 185 -1.92 -1.40 45.76
CA PHE A 185 -2.68 -0.14 45.71
C PHE A 185 -3.65 -0.01 46.89
N LEU A 186 -4.42 -1.06 47.20
CA LEU A 186 -5.38 -1.03 48.30
C LEU A 186 -4.68 -0.90 49.66
N VAL A 187 -3.54 -1.55 49.88
CA VAL A 187 -2.75 -1.39 51.11
C VAL A 187 -2.32 0.07 51.29
N GLY A 188 -1.82 0.71 50.23
CA GLY A 188 -1.50 2.13 50.25
C GLY A 188 -2.72 3.02 50.57
N ALA A 189 -3.88 2.69 50.00
CA ALA A 189 -5.12 3.42 50.25
C ALA A 189 -5.60 3.31 51.71
N VAL A 190 -5.38 2.15 52.36
CA VAL A 190 -5.64 1.97 53.80
C VAL A 190 -4.70 2.85 54.63
N ILE A 191 -3.39 2.89 54.30
CA ILE A 191 -2.40 3.75 54.99
C ILE A 191 -2.83 5.23 54.94
N ALA A 192 -3.45 5.68 53.84
CA ALA A 192 -3.93 7.05 53.70
C ALA A 192 -5.01 7.42 54.71
N LYS A 193 -5.88 6.46 55.08
CA LYS A 193 -7.10 6.71 55.88
C LYS A 193 -6.98 6.27 57.32
N LYS A 194 -6.41 5.09 57.56
CA LYS A 194 -6.29 4.50 58.89
C LYS A 194 -5.08 5.10 59.62
N PRO A 195 -5.17 5.41 60.93
CA PRO A 195 -3.99 5.74 61.72
C PRO A 195 -3.07 4.51 61.79
N VAL A 196 -1.76 4.72 61.61
CA VAL A 196 -0.76 3.65 61.68
C VAL A 196 -0.42 3.43 63.16
N GLU A 197 -0.62 2.21 63.66
CA GLU A 197 -0.42 1.86 65.09
C GLU A 197 1.06 1.71 65.48
N ILE A 198 1.93 1.41 64.51
CA ILE A 198 3.37 1.25 64.73
C ILE A 198 4.09 2.61 64.62
N LYS A 199 5.02 2.88 65.56
CA LYS A 199 5.88 4.07 65.48
C LYS A 199 6.79 3.98 64.26
N ALA A 200 7.18 5.13 63.69
CA ALA A 200 7.96 5.17 62.45
C ALA A 200 9.29 4.42 62.53
N TRP A 201 10.03 4.52 63.64
CA TRP A 201 11.35 3.91 63.76
C TRP A 201 11.32 2.36 63.81
N PRO A 202 10.43 1.71 64.59
CA PRO A 202 10.20 0.26 64.47
C PRO A 202 9.76 -0.19 63.08
N ALA A 203 8.90 0.58 62.40
CA ALA A 203 8.49 0.26 61.03
C ALA A 203 9.66 0.36 60.03
N LEU A 204 10.53 1.37 60.18
CA LEU A 204 11.77 1.47 59.40
C LEU A 204 12.72 0.32 59.67
N ALA A 205 12.84 -0.13 60.92
CA ALA A 205 13.67 -1.27 61.29
C ALA A 205 13.17 -2.55 60.62
N ILE A 206 11.87 -2.87 60.73
CA ILE A 206 11.24 -4.03 60.08
C ILE A 206 11.42 -3.96 58.56
N SER A 207 11.16 -2.79 57.97
CA SER A 207 11.36 -2.57 56.54
C SER A 207 12.81 -2.82 56.14
N SER A 208 13.77 -2.29 56.88
CA SER A 208 15.20 -2.42 56.56
C SER A 208 15.67 -3.87 56.67
N ILE A 209 15.23 -4.59 57.71
CA ILE A 209 15.51 -6.02 57.89
C ILE A 209 14.94 -6.82 56.71
N ALA A 210 13.68 -6.58 56.33
CA ALA A 210 13.05 -7.27 55.21
C ALA A 210 13.73 -6.97 53.87
N GLY A 211 14.16 -5.71 53.65
CA GLY A 211 14.91 -5.30 52.47
C GLY A 211 16.30 -5.94 52.40
N ILE A 212 17.06 -5.95 53.50
CA ILE A 212 18.37 -6.60 53.57
C ILE A 212 18.21 -8.12 53.35
N PHE A 213 17.23 -8.74 54.02
CA PHE A 213 16.96 -10.16 53.84
C PHE A 213 16.58 -10.49 52.39
N TYR A 214 15.78 -9.64 51.74
CA TYR A 214 15.48 -9.78 50.32
C TYR A 214 16.74 -9.74 49.44
N LEU A 215 17.64 -8.78 49.68
CA LEU A 215 18.90 -8.68 48.93
C LEU A 215 19.82 -9.88 49.19
N LEU A 216 19.86 -10.39 50.43
CA LEU A 216 20.58 -11.63 50.75
C LEU A 216 19.99 -12.83 49.99
N LEU A 217 18.67 -12.97 49.93
CA LEU A 217 18.02 -14.01 49.12
C LEU A 217 18.37 -13.89 47.64
N ASN A 218 18.37 -12.67 47.09
CA ASN A 218 18.78 -12.44 45.71
C ASN A 218 20.23 -12.88 45.47
N TYR A 219 21.13 -12.63 46.44
CA TYR A 219 22.53 -13.05 46.36
C TYR A 219 22.72 -14.57 46.47
N TRP A 220 22.11 -15.23 47.45
CA TRP A 220 22.38 -16.63 47.79
C TRP A 220 21.55 -17.65 47.01
N MET A 221 20.30 -17.32 46.66
CA MET A 221 19.40 -18.31 46.03
C MET A 221 19.87 -18.84 44.66
N PRO A 222 20.58 -18.09 43.81
CA PRO A 222 21.19 -18.65 42.60
C PRO A 222 22.17 -19.79 42.87
N TYR A 223 23.02 -19.65 43.89
CA TYR A 223 23.95 -20.68 44.32
C TYR A 223 23.20 -21.90 44.86
N ILE A 224 22.28 -21.67 45.80
CA ILE A 224 21.47 -22.73 46.42
C ILE A 224 20.65 -23.50 45.37
N SER A 225 20.05 -22.79 44.41
CA SER A 225 19.26 -23.41 43.34
C SER A 225 20.13 -24.30 42.46
N HIS A 226 21.31 -23.82 42.08
CA HIS A 226 22.24 -24.59 41.25
C HIS A 226 22.78 -25.81 41.99
N ASP A 227 23.22 -25.65 43.24
CA ASP A 227 23.80 -26.72 44.04
C ASP A 227 22.79 -27.83 44.35
N ILE A 228 21.52 -27.49 44.53
CA ILE A 228 20.46 -28.45 44.89
C ILE A 228 19.79 -29.08 43.66
N HIS A 229 19.50 -28.29 42.62
CA HIS A 229 18.65 -28.71 41.50
C HIS A 229 19.37 -28.75 40.14
N GLY A 230 20.64 -28.33 40.09
CA GLY A 230 21.39 -28.21 38.82
C GLY A 230 20.87 -27.10 37.89
N ASP A 231 19.90 -26.30 38.34
CA ASP A 231 19.27 -25.23 37.58
C ASP A 231 18.98 -23.98 38.43
N TYR A 232 18.48 -22.92 37.81
CA TYR A 232 18.15 -21.65 38.48
C TYR A 232 16.65 -21.44 38.70
N SER A 233 15.82 -22.48 38.55
CA SER A 233 14.36 -22.38 38.62
C SER A 233 13.88 -21.94 40.01
N THR A 234 14.46 -22.53 41.07
CA THR A 234 14.17 -22.19 42.47
C THR A 234 14.63 -20.78 42.82
N ALA A 235 15.72 -20.30 42.22
CA ALA A 235 16.16 -18.92 42.38
C ALA A 235 15.11 -17.93 41.83
N GLY A 236 14.52 -18.22 40.66
CA GLY A 236 13.45 -17.41 40.07
C GLY A 236 12.25 -17.15 41.01
N ARG A 237 11.99 -18.06 41.96
CA ARG A 237 10.93 -17.92 42.97
C ARG A 237 11.15 -16.77 43.94
N PHE A 238 12.40 -16.46 44.27
CA PHE A 238 12.76 -15.41 45.24
C PHE A 238 13.25 -14.12 44.57
N LEU A 239 13.53 -14.17 43.27
CA LEU A 239 14.07 -13.08 42.44
C LEU A 239 12.97 -12.32 41.68
N ASN A 240 11.93 -11.84 42.38
CA ASN A 240 10.82 -11.08 41.78
C ASN A 240 10.19 -10.07 42.76
N ASN A 241 9.22 -9.25 42.29
CA ASN A 241 8.64 -8.16 43.12
C ASN A 241 7.55 -8.64 44.11
N GLY A 242 7.00 -9.83 43.91
CA GLY A 242 5.85 -10.35 44.66
C GLY A 242 6.24 -11.17 45.89
N VAL A 243 7.53 -11.37 46.12
CA VAL A 243 8.05 -12.16 47.25
C VAL A 243 7.79 -11.45 48.57
N LEU A 244 7.47 -12.25 49.59
CA LEU A 244 7.10 -11.78 50.92
C LEU A 244 8.04 -10.72 51.50
N PRO A 245 9.39 -10.85 51.50
CA PRO A 245 10.27 -9.83 52.05
C PRO A 245 10.20 -8.48 51.30
N ALA A 246 10.03 -8.49 49.97
CA ALA A 246 9.87 -7.28 49.18
C ALA A 246 8.55 -6.56 49.47
N VAL A 247 7.48 -7.33 49.71
CA VAL A 247 6.17 -6.78 50.09
C VAL A 247 6.20 -6.24 51.51
N ILE A 248 6.81 -6.95 52.47
CA ILE A 248 7.00 -6.47 53.84
C ILE A 248 7.79 -5.17 53.83
N PHE A 249 8.91 -5.11 53.09
CA PHE A 249 9.67 -3.87 52.89
C PHE A 249 8.74 -2.72 52.43
N ALA A 250 7.99 -2.92 51.34
CA ALA A 250 7.16 -1.85 50.78
C ALA A 250 6.05 -1.38 51.73
N VAL A 251 5.37 -2.31 52.42
CA VAL A 251 4.27 -1.99 53.33
C VAL A 251 4.77 -1.24 54.56
N PHE A 252 5.84 -1.74 55.21
CA PHE A 252 6.38 -1.11 56.43
C PHE A 252 7.12 0.19 56.13
N MET A 253 7.81 0.29 54.98
CA MET A 253 8.36 1.57 54.49
C MET A 253 7.24 2.59 54.26
N GLY A 254 6.13 2.15 53.65
CA GLY A 254 4.93 2.97 53.47
C GLY A 254 4.34 3.45 54.79
N MET A 255 4.19 2.56 55.77
CA MET A 255 3.70 2.89 57.12
C MET A 255 4.61 3.85 57.87
N ALA A 256 5.92 3.75 57.68
CA ALA A 256 6.88 4.63 58.33
C ALA A 256 6.86 6.04 57.74
N ILE A 257 6.84 6.17 56.41
CA ILE A 257 7.14 7.42 55.72
C ILE A 257 5.87 8.17 55.28
N LEU A 258 4.87 7.47 54.73
CA LEU A 258 3.71 8.10 54.10
C LEU A 258 2.80 8.89 55.06
N PRO A 259 2.61 8.50 56.35
CA PRO A 259 1.79 9.29 57.27
C PRO A 259 2.27 10.73 57.46
N TYR A 260 3.58 10.99 57.35
CA TYR A 260 4.13 12.34 57.42
C TYR A 260 3.68 13.24 56.26
N PHE A 261 3.16 12.66 55.18
CA PHE A 261 2.74 13.35 53.96
C PHE A 261 1.23 13.59 53.84
N LYS A 262 0.44 13.31 54.89
CA LYS A 262 -1.02 13.52 54.87
C LYS A 262 -1.43 14.99 54.67
N GLU A 263 -0.57 15.93 55.07
CA GLU A 263 -0.79 17.39 55.03
C GLU A 263 -0.61 18.05 53.65
N ILE A 264 -0.25 17.29 52.61
CA ILE A 264 -0.05 17.85 51.26
C ILE A 264 -1.38 18.34 50.70
N LYS A 265 -1.39 19.50 50.01
CA LYS A 265 -2.60 19.97 49.31
C LYS A 265 -3.08 18.94 48.30
N ARG A 266 -4.40 18.76 48.21
CA ARG A 266 -5.04 17.82 47.29
C ARG A 266 -4.55 17.96 45.84
N SER A 267 -4.37 19.19 45.34
CA SER A 267 -3.87 19.44 43.99
C SER A 267 -2.50 18.81 43.73
N TRP A 268 -1.56 18.95 44.66
CA TRP A 268 -0.22 18.36 44.56
C TRP A 268 -0.25 16.83 44.68
N ARG A 269 -1.10 16.27 45.56
CA ARG A 269 -1.30 14.81 45.64
C ARG A 269 -1.75 14.22 44.31
N LEU A 270 -2.66 14.90 43.61
CA LEU A 270 -3.16 14.45 42.31
C LEU A 270 -2.11 14.58 41.20
N VAL A 271 -1.29 15.63 41.21
CA VAL A 271 -0.16 15.75 40.27
C VAL A 271 0.84 14.62 40.47
N LEU A 272 1.21 14.32 41.73
CA LEU A 272 2.10 13.21 42.06
C LEU A 272 1.48 11.85 41.72
N ALA A 273 0.17 11.68 41.88
CA ALA A 273 -0.53 10.46 41.50
C ALA A 273 -0.54 10.24 39.98
N ASN A 274 -0.78 11.30 39.20
CA ASN A 274 -0.70 11.24 37.74
C ASN A 274 0.73 10.94 37.27
N PHE A 275 1.73 11.61 37.86
CA PHE A 275 3.14 11.33 37.61
C PHE A 275 3.45 9.85 37.85
N ALA A 276 3.04 9.34 39.01
CA ALA A 276 3.29 7.98 39.40
C ALA A 276 2.58 6.99 38.46
N TYR A 277 1.30 7.19 38.17
CA TYR A 277 0.54 6.31 37.28
C TYR A 277 1.10 6.28 35.84
N VAL A 278 1.44 7.44 35.27
CA VAL A 278 2.04 7.50 33.93
C VAL A 278 3.44 6.89 33.94
N GLY A 279 4.22 7.09 35.01
CA GLY A 279 5.51 6.42 35.20
C GLY A 279 5.39 4.91 35.18
N LEU A 280 4.37 4.35 35.85
CA LEU A 280 4.05 2.93 35.80
C LEU A 280 3.75 2.44 34.38
N LEU A 281 2.97 3.21 33.61
CA LEU A 281 2.66 2.88 32.23
C LEU A 281 3.90 2.88 31.34
N LEU A 282 4.70 3.94 31.39
CA LEU A 282 5.92 4.06 30.59
C LEU A 282 6.92 2.95 30.95
N ALA A 283 7.15 2.73 32.25
CA ALA A 283 8.08 1.73 32.75
C ALA A 283 7.71 0.29 32.38
N THR A 284 6.45 0.01 32.07
CA THR A 284 5.97 -1.33 31.69
C THR A 284 5.57 -1.44 30.22
N ASN A 285 5.85 -0.42 29.41
CA ASN A 285 5.45 -0.41 28.01
C ASN A 285 6.46 -1.12 27.11
N GLY A 286 5.99 -2.15 26.38
CA GLY A 286 6.82 -2.93 25.46
C GLY A 286 7.44 -2.14 24.29
N VAL A 287 6.79 -1.06 23.82
CA VAL A 287 7.35 -0.20 22.76
C VAL A 287 8.58 0.56 23.26
N ILE A 288 8.49 1.15 24.45
CA ILE A 288 9.61 1.88 25.06
C ILE A 288 10.76 0.91 25.31
N LEU A 289 10.43 -0.30 25.75
CA LEU A 289 11.40 -1.38 25.93
C LEU A 289 12.10 -1.73 24.61
N ALA A 290 11.36 -1.94 23.52
CA ALA A 290 11.91 -2.25 22.21
C ALA A 290 12.80 -1.13 21.65
N VAL A 291 12.36 0.13 21.76
CA VAL A 291 13.15 1.31 21.35
C VAL A 291 14.42 1.42 22.20
N THR A 292 14.30 1.23 23.52
CA THR A 292 15.44 1.29 24.44
C THR A 292 16.44 0.17 24.14
N LYS A 293 15.96 -1.04 23.84
CA LYS A 293 16.78 -2.18 23.39
C LYS A 293 17.57 -1.83 22.13
N ALA A 294 16.87 -1.39 21.08
CA ALA A 294 17.49 -1.03 19.81
C ALA A 294 18.54 0.08 19.95
N GLN A 295 18.30 1.07 20.80
CA GLN A 295 19.26 2.14 21.10
C GLN A 295 20.49 1.62 21.85
N LEU A 296 20.31 0.75 22.84
CA LEU A 296 21.39 0.15 23.60
C LEU A 296 22.24 -0.78 22.72
N ASP A 297 21.61 -1.68 21.95
CA ASP A 297 22.31 -2.61 21.06
C ASP A 297 23.10 -1.88 19.97
N LYS A 298 22.54 -0.79 19.41
CA LYS A 298 23.23 0.05 18.43
C LYS A 298 24.44 0.77 19.01
N LYS A 299 24.35 1.26 20.25
CA LYS A 299 25.41 2.05 20.89
C LYS A 299 26.49 1.15 21.52
N TYR A 300 26.14 -0.07 21.89
CA TYR A 300 26.96 -1.00 22.68
C TYR A 300 26.91 -2.45 22.13
N PRO A 301 27.29 -2.68 20.85
CA PRO A 301 27.06 -3.97 20.19
C PRO A 301 27.83 -5.16 20.80
N ASN A 302 28.94 -4.94 21.53
CA ASN A 302 29.81 -5.99 22.07
C ASN A 302 30.43 -5.66 23.45
N THR A 303 29.68 -5.04 24.37
CA THR A 303 30.22 -4.59 25.68
C THR A 303 29.72 -5.43 26.85
N ALA A 304 30.57 -5.58 27.88
CA ALA A 304 30.28 -6.29 29.11
C ALA A 304 28.99 -5.78 29.79
N SER A 305 28.28 -6.69 30.46
CA SER A 305 26.96 -6.47 31.08
C SER A 305 26.92 -5.28 32.05
N LEU A 306 28.01 -5.01 32.79
CA LEU A 306 28.14 -3.87 33.72
C LEU A 306 28.14 -2.49 33.05
N ILE A 307 28.66 -2.37 31.82
CA ILE A 307 28.61 -1.12 31.04
C ILE A 307 27.17 -0.89 30.53
N LYS A 308 26.47 -1.96 30.16
CA LYS A 308 25.04 -1.92 29.79
C LYS A 308 24.16 -1.50 30.98
N VAL A 309 24.50 -1.85 32.23
CA VAL A 309 23.80 -1.38 33.46
C VAL A 309 23.92 0.13 33.65
N HIS A 310 25.13 0.68 33.57
CA HIS A 310 25.35 2.12 33.70
C HIS A 310 24.65 2.90 32.58
N ALA A 311 24.70 2.37 31.35
CA ALA A 311 23.99 2.92 30.21
C ALA A 311 22.46 2.89 30.41
N ALA A 312 21.93 1.80 30.97
CA ALA A 312 20.51 1.69 31.28
C ALA A 312 20.06 2.64 32.41
N PHE A 313 20.88 2.84 33.44
CA PHE A 313 20.60 3.85 34.47
C PHE A 313 20.61 5.28 33.91
N SER A 314 21.56 5.60 33.03
CA SER A 314 21.57 6.88 32.29
C SER A 314 20.33 7.04 31.41
N GLN A 315 19.89 5.97 30.74
CA GLN A 315 18.67 5.98 29.94
C GLN A 315 17.41 6.18 30.81
N SER A 316 17.35 5.57 32.00
CA SER A 316 16.27 5.79 32.97
C SER A 316 16.15 7.25 33.39
N MET A 317 17.28 7.97 33.51
CA MET A 317 17.27 9.41 33.79
C MET A 317 16.69 10.22 32.63
N HIS A 318 17.01 9.87 31.38
CA HIS A 318 16.39 10.49 30.20
C HIS A 318 14.88 10.22 30.12
N GLN A 319 14.45 8.99 30.39
CA GLN A 319 13.03 8.61 30.44
C GLN A 319 12.28 9.33 31.57
N LEU A 320 12.91 9.52 32.73
CA LEU A 320 12.37 10.31 33.83
C LEU A 320 12.13 11.77 33.41
N GLY A 321 13.04 12.35 32.61
CA GLY A 321 12.86 13.68 32.01
C GLY A 321 11.62 13.77 31.12
N TRP A 322 11.41 12.77 30.24
CA TRP A 322 10.21 12.68 29.40
C TRP A 322 8.93 12.49 30.22
N LEU A 323 8.98 11.70 31.29
CA LEU A 323 7.84 11.51 32.20
C LEU A 323 7.44 12.83 32.88
N ILE A 324 8.41 13.65 33.30
CA ILE A 324 8.14 14.97 33.88
C ILE A 324 7.39 15.84 32.86
N ILE A 325 7.87 15.89 31.61
CA ILE A 325 7.22 16.65 30.53
C ILE A 325 5.79 16.14 30.27
N ALA A 326 5.62 14.82 30.13
CA ALA A 326 4.30 14.21 29.89
C ALA A 326 3.32 14.50 31.04
N THR A 327 3.80 14.47 32.28
CA THR A 327 3.00 14.78 33.46
C THR A 327 2.60 16.25 33.51
N LEU A 328 3.50 17.17 33.13
CA LEU A 328 3.18 18.60 33.03
C LEU A 328 2.10 18.84 31.97
N ILE A 329 2.19 18.18 30.81
CA ILE A 329 1.18 18.25 29.74
C ILE A 329 -0.16 17.71 30.23
N LEU A 330 -0.19 16.52 30.84
CA LEU A 330 -1.43 15.94 31.38
C LEU A 330 -2.04 16.80 32.50
N SER A 331 -1.20 17.41 33.32
CA SER A 331 -1.63 18.34 34.36
C SER A 331 -2.20 19.64 33.77
N ALA A 332 -1.64 20.16 32.67
CA ALA A 332 -2.19 21.29 31.93
C ALA A 332 -3.54 20.95 31.29
N LEU A 333 -3.66 19.77 30.66
CA LEU A 333 -4.92 19.27 30.09
C LEU A 333 -6.01 19.10 31.16
N ALA A 334 -5.63 18.87 32.42
CA ALA A 334 -6.58 18.76 33.51
C ALA A 334 -7.34 20.08 33.80
N TYR A 335 -6.84 21.23 33.32
CA TYR A 335 -7.52 22.53 33.46
C TYR A 335 -8.53 22.82 32.35
N LEU A 336 -8.64 21.96 31.32
CA LEU A 336 -9.60 22.16 30.23
C LEU A 336 -11.06 22.08 30.71
N PRO A 337 -11.99 22.87 30.13
CA PRO A 337 -13.41 22.89 30.52
C PRO A 337 -14.10 21.51 30.44
N VAL A 338 -13.66 20.68 29.50
CA VAL A 338 -14.12 19.29 29.33
C VAL A 338 -13.84 18.45 30.58
N ASN A 339 -12.68 18.67 31.23
CA ASN A 339 -12.28 17.92 32.41
C ASN A 339 -13.12 18.27 33.65
N ARG A 340 -13.55 19.53 33.75
CA ARG A 340 -14.51 19.99 34.78
C ARG A 340 -15.91 19.43 34.56
N ARG A 341 -16.34 19.31 33.30
CA ARG A 341 -17.62 18.66 32.93
C ARG A 341 -17.61 17.16 33.25
N LEU A 342 -16.48 16.46 33.04
CA LEU A 342 -16.32 15.06 33.43
C LEU A 342 -16.45 14.87 34.94
N GLU A 343 -15.80 15.72 35.75
CA GLU A 343 -15.95 15.69 37.22
C GLU A 343 -17.40 15.88 37.66
N LYS A 344 -18.12 16.86 37.08
CA LYS A 344 -19.52 17.11 37.41
C LYS A 344 -20.45 15.95 37.02
N ASN A 345 -20.26 15.36 35.84
CA ASN A 345 -21.17 14.36 35.29
C ASN A 345 -20.94 12.95 35.85
N TRP A 346 -19.71 12.63 36.29
CA TRP A 346 -19.33 11.26 36.68
C TRP A 346 -19.07 11.09 38.18
N ALA A 347 -19.21 12.16 38.99
CA ALA A 347 -19.17 12.05 40.45
C ALA A 347 -20.22 11.07 41.00
N ASN A 348 -21.40 11.02 40.37
CA ASN A 348 -22.50 10.11 40.70
C ASN A 348 -22.65 9.01 39.63
N PHE A 349 -21.55 8.34 39.29
CA PHE A 349 -21.58 7.26 38.29
C PHE A 349 -22.58 6.16 38.69
N ASP A 350 -23.53 5.91 37.79
CA ASP A 350 -24.51 4.83 37.86
C ASP A 350 -24.58 4.17 36.49
N LEU A 351 -24.33 2.85 36.44
CA LEU A 351 -24.32 2.07 35.22
C LEU A 351 -25.66 2.16 34.47
N VAL A 352 -26.79 2.22 35.19
CA VAL A 352 -28.12 2.36 34.60
C VAL A 352 -28.24 3.71 33.90
N ASN A 353 -27.73 4.78 34.51
CA ASN A 353 -27.67 6.10 33.88
C ASN A 353 -26.73 6.13 32.66
N VAL A 354 -25.62 5.37 32.67
CA VAL A 354 -24.73 5.27 31.50
C VAL A 354 -25.42 4.56 30.35
N LEU A 355 -26.02 3.40 30.58
CA LEU A 355 -26.77 2.66 29.56
C LEU A 355 -27.94 3.51 29.02
N ARG A 356 -28.63 4.23 29.89
CA ARG A 356 -29.68 5.19 29.51
C ARG A 356 -29.12 6.34 28.68
N THR A 357 -27.95 6.88 29.03
CA THR A 357 -27.26 7.95 28.29
C THR A 357 -26.82 7.48 26.91
N VAL A 358 -26.21 6.28 26.81
CA VAL A 358 -25.84 5.66 25.54
C VAL A 358 -27.08 5.42 24.69
N ARG A 359 -28.14 4.86 25.26
CA ARG A 359 -29.42 4.66 24.55
C ARG A 359 -30.00 5.97 24.04
N ASN A 360 -30.03 7.01 24.87
CA ASN A 360 -30.55 8.33 24.50
C ASN A 360 -29.67 8.99 23.44
N TRP A 361 -28.34 8.86 23.56
CA TRP A 361 -27.39 9.34 22.56
C TRP A 361 -27.56 8.60 21.22
N SER A 362 -27.71 7.28 21.23
CA SER A 362 -27.95 6.48 20.03
C SER A 362 -29.27 6.83 19.37
N ARG A 363 -30.34 7.04 20.15
CA ARG A 363 -31.64 7.53 19.63
C ARG A 363 -31.51 8.91 19.00
N LYS A 364 -30.79 9.83 19.65
CA LYS A 364 -30.54 11.19 19.14
C LYS A 364 -29.69 11.20 17.86
N ASN A 365 -28.74 10.28 17.74
CA ASN A 365 -27.79 10.19 16.63
C ASN A 365 -28.13 9.06 15.63
N ARG A 366 -29.34 8.47 15.70
CA ARG A 366 -29.74 7.30 14.92
C ARG A 366 -29.46 7.43 13.42
N ARG A 367 -29.66 8.61 12.86
CA ARG A 367 -29.42 8.90 11.43
C ARG A 367 -27.97 8.72 11.01
N TYR A 368 -27.02 9.06 11.89
CA TYR A 368 -25.59 8.87 11.59
C TYR A 368 -25.20 7.40 11.73
N LEU A 369 -25.79 6.70 12.71
CA LEU A 369 -25.60 5.24 12.86
C LEU A 369 -26.14 4.47 11.64
N TRP A 370 -27.32 4.84 11.14
CA TRP A 370 -27.86 4.29 9.89
C TRP A 370 -27.02 4.66 8.67
N GLY A 371 -26.45 5.86 8.63
CA GLY A 371 -25.50 6.26 7.58
C GLY A 371 -24.22 5.42 7.59
N ILE A 372 -23.65 5.17 8.77
CA ILE A 372 -22.49 4.29 8.95
C ILE A 372 -22.83 2.86 8.51
N LEU A 373 -23.97 2.33 8.94
CA LEU A 373 -24.41 1.00 8.52
C LEU A 373 -24.62 0.93 6.99
N GLY A 374 -25.23 1.96 6.40
CA GLY A 374 -25.37 2.08 4.96
C GLY A 374 -24.03 2.09 4.22
N ALA A 375 -23.03 2.81 4.74
CA ALA A 375 -21.68 2.81 4.18
C ALA A 375 -21.00 1.44 4.27
N ILE A 376 -21.21 0.68 5.35
CA ILE A 376 -20.71 -0.70 5.48
C ILE A 376 -21.38 -1.62 4.47
N ILE A 377 -22.70 -1.51 4.29
CA ILE A 377 -23.46 -2.30 3.31
C ILE A 377 -22.98 -1.97 1.89
N LEU A 378 -22.88 -0.68 1.55
CA LEU A 378 -22.37 -0.23 0.24
C LEU A 378 -20.93 -0.70 0.01
N SER A 379 -20.08 -0.60 1.03
CA SER A 379 -18.73 -1.12 0.99
C SER A 379 -18.72 -2.61 0.67
N TYR A 380 -19.46 -3.43 1.42
CA TYR A 380 -19.56 -4.86 1.16
C TYR A 380 -20.14 -5.18 -0.23
N SER A 381 -21.18 -4.47 -0.67
CA SER A 381 -21.72 -4.59 -2.03
C SER A 381 -20.68 -4.30 -3.10
N SER A 382 -19.83 -3.28 -2.92
CA SER A 382 -18.80 -2.92 -3.90
C SER A 382 -17.87 -4.09 -4.25
N PHE A 383 -17.50 -4.90 -3.25
CA PHE A 383 -16.69 -6.10 -3.47
C PHE A 383 -17.43 -7.18 -4.28
N LEU A 384 -18.74 -7.31 -4.08
CA LEU A 384 -19.55 -8.28 -4.81
C LEU A 384 -19.69 -7.89 -6.28
N PHE A 385 -19.88 -6.59 -6.57
CA PHE A 385 -20.02 -6.09 -7.94
C PHE A 385 -18.71 -6.16 -8.74
N VAL A 386 -17.56 -5.98 -8.09
CA VAL A 386 -16.24 -6.16 -8.74
C VAL A 386 -15.87 -7.65 -8.91
N SER A 387 -16.61 -8.58 -8.30
CA SER A 387 -16.33 -10.03 -8.37
C SER A 387 -17.28 -10.72 -9.36
N PRO A 388 -16.83 -11.08 -10.59
CA PRO A 388 -17.68 -11.77 -11.56
C PRO A 388 -18.26 -13.06 -10.98
N ASN A 389 -19.55 -13.28 -11.20
CA ASN A 389 -20.30 -14.44 -10.69
C ASN A 389 -20.19 -14.64 -9.16
N PHE A 390 -19.86 -13.58 -8.41
CA PHE A 390 -19.61 -13.63 -6.96
C PHE A 390 -18.52 -14.64 -6.57
N LYS A 391 -17.49 -14.79 -7.42
CA LYS A 391 -16.34 -15.66 -7.18
C LYS A 391 -15.04 -14.86 -7.18
N ILE A 392 -14.12 -15.26 -6.31
CA ILE A 392 -12.76 -14.71 -6.23
C ILE A 392 -11.78 -15.87 -6.38
N THR A 393 -10.89 -15.76 -7.36
CA THR A 393 -9.83 -16.74 -7.59
C THR A 393 -8.50 -16.13 -7.17
N LEU A 394 -7.90 -16.67 -6.11
CA LEU A 394 -6.63 -16.15 -5.59
C LEU A 394 -5.47 -16.63 -6.46
N ASN A 395 -5.06 -15.81 -7.44
CA ASN A 395 -3.99 -16.15 -8.38
C ASN A 395 -4.23 -17.52 -9.06
N MET A 396 -3.24 -18.42 -9.03
CA MET A 396 -3.36 -19.80 -9.54
C MET A 396 -3.93 -20.79 -8.52
N GLY A 397 -4.58 -20.29 -7.46
CA GLY A 397 -5.08 -21.06 -6.32
C GLY A 397 -6.57 -21.41 -6.40
N PRO A 398 -7.14 -21.88 -5.28
CA PRO A 398 -8.55 -22.21 -5.19
C PRO A 398 -9.46 -20.98 -5.42
N THR A 399 -10.64 -21.25 -5.99
CA THR A 399 -11.69 -20.26 -6.17
C THR A 399 -12.65 -20.29 -4.99
N TYR A 400 -12.93 -19.14 -4.41
CA TYR A 400 -13.81 -18.97 -3.27
C TYR A 400 -15.09 -18.24 -3.66
N SER A 401 -16.15 -18.48 -2.90
CA SER A 401 -17.32 -17.59 -2.90
C SER A 401 -16.88 -16.22 -2.35
N ALA A 402 -17.12 -15.16 -3.12
CA ALA A 402 -16.80 -13.79 -2.72
C ALA A 402 -17.43 -13.46 -1.36
N TRP A 403 -18.69 -13.85 -1.16
CA TRP A 403 -19.44 -13.64 0.08
C TRP A 403 -18.66 -14.07 1.33
N HIS A 404 -18.25 -15.33 1.37
CA HIS A 404 -17.55 -15.89 2.53
C HIS A 404 -16.14 -15.35 2.66
N TYR A 405 -15.42 -15.22 1.54
CA TYR A 405 -14.03 -14.75 1.55
C TYR A 405 -13.94 -13.31 2.06
N ILE A 406 -14.77 -12.40 1.55
CA ILE A 406 -14.75 -10.99 1.95
C ILE A 406 -15.14 -10.86 3.43
N PHE A 407 -16.22 -11.53 3.85
CA PHE A 407 -16.74 -11.40 5.21
C PHE A 407 -15.82 -12.03 6.27
N LEU A 408 -15.25 -13.21 5.99
CA LEU A 408 -14.46 -13.96 6.97
C LEU A 408 -12.95 -13.68 6.88
N ALA A 409 -12.42 -13.44 5.68
CA ALA A 409 -10.98 -13.27 5.47
C ALA A 409 -10.56 -11.80 5.30
N ARG A 410 -11.45 -10.90 4.84
CA ARG A 410 -11.14 -9.48 4.61
C ARG A 410 -12.07 -8.50 5.36
N PRO A 411 -12.49 -8.76 6.62
CA PRO A 411 -13.46 -7.89 7.32
C PRO A 411 -12.95 -6.46 7.50
N MET A 412 -11.65 -6.27 7.70
CA MET A 412 -11.07 -4.93 7.86
C MET A 412 -11.15 -4.10 6.57
N MET A 413 -11.08 -4.74 5.40
CA MET A 413 -11.19 -4.04 4.11
C MET A 413 -12.60 -3.50 3.87
N ILE A 414 -13.63 -4.18 4.40
CA ILE A 414 -15.01 -3.66 4.41
C ILE A 414 -15.04 -2.32 5.18
N TRP A 415 -14.41 -2.25 6.35
CA TRP A 415 -14.36 -1.02 7.15
C TRP A 415 -13.56 0.09 6.47
N LEU A 416 -12.41 -0.22 5.85
CA LEU A 416 -11.62 0.79 5.14
C LEU A 416 -12.39 1.38 3.94
N ASN A 417 -13.05 0.56 3.12
CA ASN A 417 -13.90 1.07 2.03
C ASN A 417 -15.11 1.85 2.57
N ALA A 418 -15.69 1.43 3.70
CA ALA A 418 -16.75 2.20 4.36
C ALA A 418 -16.25 3.56 4.85
N LEU A 419 -15.00 3.65 5.33
CA LEU A 419 -14.37 4.92 5.69
C LEU A 419 -14.17 5.84 4.47
N VAL A 420 -13.84 5.29 3.29
CA VAL A 420 -13.80 6.07 2.04
C VAL A 420 -15.18 6.67 1.74
N ILE A 421 -16.25 5.87 1.85
CA ILE A 421 -17.64 6.32 1.63
C ILE A 421 -18.04 7.37 2.68
N ILE A 422 -17.69 7.16 3.96
CA ILE A 422 -17.96 8.11 5.05
C ILE A 422 -17.18 9.42 4.87
N ALA A 423 -15.94 9.35 4.39
CA ALA A 423 -15.14 10.55 4.11
C ALA A 423 -15.74 11.36 2.97
N LEU A 424 -16.19 10.70 1.89
CA LEU A 424 -16.91 11.36 0.79
C LEU A 424 -18.22 12.01 1.27
N TRP A 425 -18.99 11.27 2.07
CA TRP A 425 -20.20 11.79 2.72
C TRP A 425 -19.87 12.99 3.62
N GLY A 426 -18.77 12.94 4.37
CA GLY A 426 -18.31 14.01 5.25
C GLY A 426 -17.99 15.31 4.50
N ILE A 427 -17.36 15.21 3.33
CA ILE A 427 -17.11 16.36 2.45
C ILE A 427 -18.44 16.97 1.99
N ILE A 428 -19.32 16.18 1.40
CA ILE A 428 -20.58 16.68 0.84
C ILE A 428 -21.48 17.25 1.96
N PHE A 429 -21.54 16.58 3.12
CA PHE A 429 -22.34 17.04 4.26
C PHE A 429 -21.75 18.30 4.90
N GLY A 430 -20.43 18.40 5.02
CA GLY A 430 -19.76 19.60 5.50
C GLY A 430 -20.00 20.79 4.58
N LEU A 431 -19.95 20.60 3.25
CA LEU A 431 -20.16 21.67 2.28
C LEU A 431 -21.64 22.09 2.17
N THR A 432 -22.55 21.13 2.03
CA THR A 432 -23.98 21.42 1.79
C THR A 432 -24.79 21.65 3.07
N ASN A 433 -24.35 21.10 4.21
CA ASN A 433 -25.12 21.00 5.46
C ASN A 433 -26.49 20.31 5.29
N ARG A 434 -26.68 19.52 4.22
CA ARG A 434 -27.92 18.83 3.87
C ARG A 434 -27.73 17.32 3.96
N TYR A 435 -28.40 16.70 4.93
CA TYR A 435 -28.19 15.28 5.24
C TYR A 435 -28.65 14.35 4.11
N TRP A 436 -29.80 14.59 3.49
CA TRP A 436 -30.30 13.68 2.44
C TRP A 436 -29.56 13.85 1.14
N VAL A 437 -29.21 15.08 0.76
CA VAL A 437 -28.32 15.35 -0.37
C VAL A 437 -27.02 14.57 -0.22
N SER A 438 -26.42 14.57 0.97
CA SER A 438 -25.14 13.89 1.22
C SER A 438 -25.30 12.37 1.25
N THR A 439 -26.30 11.86 1.98
CA THR A 439 -26.49 10.42 2.17
C THR A 439 -26.94 9.74 0.88
N LEU A 440 -28.01 10.23 0.25
CA LEU A 440 -28.53 9.64 -0.98
C LEU A 440 -27.65 9.97 -2.18
N GLY A 441 -27.08 11.18 -2.24
CA GLY A 441 -26.13 11.54 -3.29
C GLY A 441 -24.93 10.60 -3.31
N VAL A 442 -24.31 10.33 -2.16
CA VAL A 442 -23.22 9.35 -2.07
C VAL A 442 -23.72 7.94 -2.42
N ALA A 443 -24.86 7.50 -1.89
CA ALA A 443 -25.37 6.16 -2.15
C ALA A 443 -25.67 5.93 -3.65
N ILE A 444 -26.27 6.90 -4.34
CA ILE A 444 -26.56 6.84 -5.77
C ILE A 444 -25.25 6.84 -6.57
N SER A 445 -24.28 7.70 -6.22
CA SER A 445 -22.96 7.70 -6.87
C SER A 445 -22.24 6.37 -6.70
N MET A 446 -22.31 5.76 -5.52
CA MET A 446 -21.74 4.42 -5.28
C MET A 446 -22.44 3.36 -6.13
N LEU A 447 -23.77 3.39 -6.25
CA LEU A 447 -24.51 2.45 -7.09
C LEU A 447 -24.10 2.56 -8.57
N VAL A 448 -23.96 3.79 -9.09
CA VAL A 448 -23.47 4.03 -10.45
C VAL A 448 -22.08 3.44 -10.62
N LEU A 449 -21.16 3.73 -9.68
CA LEU A 449 -19.81 3.16 -9.70
C LEU A 449 -19.84 1.63 -9.70
N PHE A 450 -20.68 0.97 -8.89
CA PHE A 450 -20.74 -0.49 -8.83
C PHE A 450 -21.23 -1.12 -10.14
N VAL A 451 -22.22 -0.51 -10.79
CA VAL A 451 -22.70 -0.96 -12.10
C VAL A 451 -21.62 -0.77 -13.16
N THR A 452 -20.96 0.39 -13.19
CA THR A 452 -19.84 0.64 -14.11
C THR A 452 -18.69 -0.33 -13.87
N GLU A 453 -18.35 -0.60 -12.61
CA GLU A 453 -17.32 -1.56 -12.21
C GLU A 453 -17.63 -2.96 -12.76
N ASN A 454 -18.85 -3.45 -12.53
CA ASN A 454 -19.26 -4.78 -12.98
C ASN A 454 -19.22 -4.93 -14.51
N ILE A 455 -19.74 -3.93 -15.24
CA ILE A 455 -19.70 -3.90 -16.71
C ILE A 455 -18.25 -3.88 -17.18
N LYS A 456 -17.41 -3.01 -16.62
CA LYS A 456 -16.01 -2.85 -17.04
C LYS A 456 -15.21 -4.11 -16.78
N VAL A 457 -15.32 -4.70 -15.59
CA VAL A 457 -14.64 -5.95 -15.23
C VAL A 457 -15.10 -7.09 -16.15
N GLY A 458 -16.39 -7.16 -16.48
CA GLY A 458 -16.91 -8.17 -17.42
C GLY A 458 -16.30 -8.10 -18.82
N ILE A 459 -15.90 -6.91 -19.27
CA ILE A 459 -15.35 -6.69 -20.63
C ILE A 459 -13.81 -6.73 -20.64
N ARG A 460 -13.16 -6.15 -19.63
CA ARG A 460 -11.71 -5.89 -19.63
C ARG A 460 -10.94 -6.57 -18.50
N ASN A 461 -11.63 -7.27 -17.59
CA ASN A 461 -11.02 -7.93 -16.45
C ASN A 461 -10.16 -6.97 -15.59
N GLU A 462 -10.55 -5.69 -15.55
CA GLU A 462 -9.83 -4.58 -14.93
C GLU A 462 -10.81 -3.66 -14.18
N PRO A 463 -10.51 -3.24 -12.94
CA PRO A 463 -11.36 -2.34 -12.16
C PRO A 463 -11.30 -0.90 -12.68
N ILE A 464 -12.12 0.02 -12.18
CA ILE A 464 -11.96 1.45 -12.48
C ILE A 464 -10.65 1.95 -11.83
N LEU A 465 -9.76 2.57 -12.63
CA LEU A 465 -8.53 3.19 -12.14
C LEU A 465 -8.64 4.74 -12.17
N PRO A 466 -7.69 5.48 -11.58
CA PRO A 466 -7.68 6.94 -11.66
C PRO A 466 -7.44 7.49 -13.07
N SER A 467 -6.83 6.70 -13.96
CA SER A 467 -6.52 7.11 -15.33
C SER A 467 -7.78 7.44 -16.16
N GLU A 468 -8.91 6.86 -15.78
CA GLU A 468 -10.22 6.98 -16.40
C GLU A 468 -10.84 8.35 -16.15
N ILE A 469 -10.43 9.06 -15.08
CA ILE A 469 -10.85 10.44 -14.85
C ILE A 469 -10.40 11.34 -16.01
N VAL A 470 -9.28 11.02 -16.65
CA VAL A 470 -8.82 11.75 -17.84
C VAL A 470 -9.79 11.57 -19.00
N MET A 471 -10.43 10.40 -19.13
CA MET A 471 -11.42 10.12 -20.18
C MET A 471 -12.72 10.91 -20.00
N LEU A 472 -13.02 11.45 -18.80
CA LEU A 472 -14.17 12.35 -18.61
C LEU A 472 -14.07 13.63 -19.44
N LYS A 473 -12.86 14.02 -19.89
CA LYS A 473 -12.69 15.12 -20.84
C LYS A 473 -13.32 14.84 -22.21
N ALA A 474 -13.59 13.56 -22.52
CA ALA A 474 -14.20 13.07 -23.74
C ALA A 474 -15.61 12.51 -23.48
N ILE A 475 -16.35 13.11 -22.53
CA ILE A 475 -17.68 12.60 -22.15
C ILE A 475 -18.69 12.67 -23.31
N ASN A 476 -18.56 13.63 -24.23
CA ASN A 476 -19.46 13.73 -25.37
C ASN A 476 -19.31 12.52 -26.29
N GLU A 477 -18.07 12.14 -26.60
CA GLU A 477 -17.73 10.97 -27.39
C GLU A 477 -18.21 9.69 -26.70
N LEU A 478 -18.01 9.57 -25.39
CA LEU A 478 -18.53 8.44 -24.61
C LEU A 478 -20.07 8.33 -24.64
N LEU A 479 -20.77 9.48 -24.60
CA LEU A 479 -22.23 9.52 -24.69
C LEU A 479 -22.73 9.13 -26.09
N HIS A 480 -22.02 9.51 -27.16
CA HIS A 480 -22.35 9.11 -28.52
C HIS A 480 -22.18 7.61 -28.77
N MET A 481 -21.33 6.94 -27.98
CA MET A 481 -21.15 5.48 -28.03
C MET A 481 -22.18 4.70 -27.21
N ALA A 482 -22.86 5.35 -26.27
CA ALA A 482 -23.87 4.71 -25.46
C ALA A 482 -25.15 4.50 -26.27
N THR A 483 -25.77 3.32 -26.13
CA THR A 483 -27.04 3.04 -26.80
C THR A 483 -28.16 3.91 -26.21
N THR A 484 -29.14 4.27 -27.04
CA THR A 484 -30.30 5.08 -26.61
C THR A 484 -30.98 4.55 -25.34
N PRO A 485 -31.20 3.22 -25.16
CA PRO A 485 -31.76 2.68 -23.92
C PRO A 485 -30.89 2.94 -22.69
N VAL A 486 -29.56 2.90 -22.82
CA VAL A 486 -28.64 3.19 -21.71
C VAL A 486 -28.71 4.66 -21.33
N LEU A 487 -28.74 5.57 -22.31
CA LEU A 487 -28.88 7.01 -22.07
C LEU A 487 -30.21 7.36 -21.41
N VAL A 488 -31.32 6.83 -21.94
CA VAL A 488 -32.66 7.05 -21.39
C VAL A 488 -32.77 6.45 -19.98
N GLY A 489 -32.30 5.21 -19.79
CA GLY A 489 -32.29 4.55 -18.49
C GLY A 489 -31.46 5.33 -17.46
N GLY A 490 -30.28 5.82 -17.85
CA GLY A 490 -29.42 6.66 -17.02
C GLY A 490 -30.09 7.98 -16.63
N ALA A 491 -30.73 8.67 -17.59
CA ALA A 491 -31.45 9.92 -17.34
C ALA A 491 -32.66 9.73 -16.42
N VAL A 492 -33.45 8.66 -16.63
CA VAL A 492 -34.57 8.29 -15.75
C VAL A 492 -34.07 7.97 -14.34
N GLY A 493 -33.01 7.17 -14.22
CA GLY A 493 -32.40 6.83 -12.93
C GLY A 493 -31.92 8.07 -12.16
N LEU A 494 -31.26 9.00 -12.84
CA LEU A 494 -30.83 10.27 -12.26
C LEU A 494 -32.02 11.13 -11.82
N GLY A 495 -33.06 11.23 -12.65
CA GLY A 495 -34.29 11.97 -12.33
C GLY A 495 -35.03 11.39 -11.11
N LEU A 496 -35.14 10.07 -11.01
CA LEU A 496 -35.71 9.39 -9.85
C LEU A 496 -34.86 9.61 -8.59
N GLY A 497 -33.53 9.57 -8.72
CA GLY A 497 -32.60 9.86 -7.62
C GLY A 497 -32.74 11.28 -7.08
N ILE A 498 -32.79 12.28 -7.96
CA ILE A 498 -33.01 13.68 -7.59
C ILE A 498 -34.39 13.86 -6.94
N SER A 499 -35.43 13.26 -7.53
CA SER A 499 -36.80 13.32 -6.99
C SER A 499 -36.89 12.72 -5.58
N LEU A 500 -36.20 11.60 -5.34
CA LEU A 500 -36.11 10.98 -4.03
C LEU A 500 -35.38 11.88 -3.02
N ILE A 501 -34.27 12.52 -3.41
CA ILE A 501 -33.56 13.50 -2.57
C ILE A 501 -34.48 14.65 -2.18
N VAL A 502 -35.16 15.25 -3.16
CA VAL A 502 -36.08 16.37 -2.94
C VAL A 502 -37.24 15.95 -2.03
N TYR A 503 -37.83 14.79 -2.27
CA TYR A 503 -38.89 14.24 -1.45
C TYR A 503 -38.45 14.00 0.00
N MET A 504 -37.26 13.42 0.22
CA MET A 504 -36.72 13.19 1.57
C MET A 504 -36.37 14.50 2.30
N GLU A 505 -35.78 15.48 1.62
CA GLU A 505 -35.53 16.81 2.20
C GLU A 505 -36.81 17.52 2.61
N ARG A 506 -37.89 17.38 1.83
CA ARG A 506 -39.19 18.01 2.14
C ARG A 506 -39.97 17.27 3.22
N LYS A 507 -40.05 15.93 3.15
CA LYS A 507 -40.90 15.13 4.04
C LYS A 507 -40.24 14.78 5.37
N TYR A 508 -38.91 14.61 5.39
CA TYR A 508 -38.17 14.18 6.57
C TYR A 508 -36.93 15.06 6.85
N PRO A 509 -37.08 16.39 6.96
CA PRO A 509 -35.95 17.31 7.11
C PRO A 509 -35.09 16.96 8.32
N GLN A 510 -33.78 17.06 8.15
CA GLN A 510 -32.81 16.67 9.15
C GLN A 510 -32.03 17.91 9.62
N PRO A 511 -31.86 18.13 10.94
CA PRO A 511 -31.10 19.28 11.43
C PRO A 511 -29.64 19.22 10.96
N GLY A 512 -29.11 20.37 10.52
CA GLY A 512 -27.70 20.53 10.16
C GLY A 512 -26.77 20.53 11.38
N ILE A 513 -25.47 20.73 11.12
CA ILE A 513 -24.43 20.83 12.14
C ILE A 513 -23.80 22.23 12.17
N LYS A 514 -23.15 22.57 13.28
CA LYS A 514 -22.52 23.88 13.48
C LYS A 514 -21.36 24.09 12.49
N TRP A 515 -21.12 25.33 12.09
CA TRP A 515 -20.11 25.69 11.09
C TRP A 515 -18.72 25.13 11.39
N LEU A 516 -18.26 25.23 12.65
CA LEU A 516 -16.94 24.73 13.03
C LEU A 516 -16.85 23.20 12.89
N THR A 517 -17.93 22.49 13.21
CA THR A 517 -18.01 21.03 13.00
C THR A 517 -17.97 20.67 11.51
N ARG A 518 -18.58 21.50 10.65
CA ARG A 518 -18.52 21.32 9.19
C ARG A 518 -17.09 21.46 8.68
N VAL A 519 -16.39 22.51 9.09
CA VAL A 519 -14.99 22.75 8.71
C VAL A 519 -14.09 21.60 9.17
N VAL A 520 -14.24 21.17 10.42
CA VAL A 520 -13.47 20.03 10.95
C VAL A 520 -13.79 18.74 10.17
N LEU A 521 -15.05 18.48 9.86
CA LEU A 521 -15.45 17.30 9.09
C LEU A 521 -14.81 17.29 7.70
N VAL A 522 -14.90 18.41 6.96
CA VAL A 522 -14.25 18.55 5.64
C VAL A 522 -12.74 18.39 5.75
N ALA A 523 -12.11 19.08 6.70
CA ALA A 523 -10.65 19.01 6.88
C ALA A 523 -10.17 17.60 7.17
N VAL A 524 -10.84 16.86 8.07
CA VAL A 524 -10.50 15.46 8.39
C VAL A 524 -10.72 14.55 7.18
N SER A 525 -11.81 14.71 6.44
CA SER A 525 -12.07 13.91 5.24
C SER A 525 -11.06 14.21 4.12
N CYS A 526 -10.69 15.47 3.90
CA CYS A 526 -9.64 15.84 2.95
C CYS A 526 -8.28 15.30 3.38
N LEU A 527 -7.95 15.35 4.68
CA LEU A 527 -6.72 14.76 5.21
C LEU A 527 -6.69 13.24 4.97
N PHE A 528 -7.81 12.56 5.18
CA PHE A 528 -7.95 11.13 4.86
C PHE A 528 -7.66 10.86 3.38
N PHE A 529 -8.27 11.59 2.44
CA PHE A 529 -7.97 11.40 1.02
C PHE A 529 -6.54 11.78 0.65
N SER A 530 -5.95 12.79 1.30
CA SER A 530 -4.54 13.16 1.06
C SER A 530 -3.55 12.06 1.45
N SER A 531 -3.95 11.13 2.33
CA SER A 531 -3.12 9.97 2.66
C SER A 531 -2.90 9.02 1.48
N SER A 532 -3.79 9.04 0.47
CA SER A 532 -3.65 8.23 -0.75
C SER A 532 -2.39 8.56 -1.56
N LEU A 533 -1.88 9.80 -1.44
CA LEU A 533 -0.62 10.24 -2.05
C LEU A 533 0.63 9.57 -1.47
N PHE A 534 0.48 8.76 -0.41
CA PHE A 534 1.57 8.11 0.30
C PHE A 534 1.32 6.61 0.50
N LEU A 535 0.23 6.05 -0.05
CA LEU A 535 -0.12 4.64 0.08
C LEU A 535 0.88 3.72 -0.64
N ASN A 536 1.55 4.21 -1.68
CA ASN A 536 2.45 3.43 -2.53
C ASN A 536 3.94 3.65 -2.28
N HIS A 537 4.26 4.57 -1.39
CA HIS A 537 5.65 4.84 -1.06
C HIS A 537 6.20 3.67 -0.24
N ASN A 538 7.03 2.84 -0.87
CA ASN A 538 7.68 1.71 -0.21
C ASN A 538 8.46 2.19 1.03
N LYS A 539 8.25 1.56 2.18
CA LYS A 539 8.74 1.99 3.52
C LYS A 539 8.19 3.34 4.03
N GLY A 540 7.14 3.88 3.41
CA GLY A 540 6.44 5.06 3.90
C GLY A 540 5.56 4.74 5.11
N LYS A 541 5.41 5.69 6.04
CA LYS A 541 4.64 5.48 7.28
C LYS A 541 3.16 5.14 7.02
N ILE A 542 2.54 5.82 6.06
CA ILE A 542 1.15 5.57 5.65
C ILE A 542 1.02 4.20 4.99
N HIS A 543 1.97 3.82 4.14
CA HIS A 543 2.05 2.48 3.55
C HIS A 543 2.15 1.39 4.64
N THR A 544 3.04 1.53 5.62
CA THR A 544 3.16 0.60 6.76
C THR A 544 1.84 0.44 7.53
N VAL A 545 1.16 1.55 7.85
CA VAL A 545 -0.14 1.51 8.54
C VAL A 545 -1.20 0.82 7.68
N SER A 546 -1.22 1.12 6.38
CA SER A 546 -2.17 0.52 5.42
C SER A 546 -2.00 -1.01 5.33
N LEU A 547 -0.76 -1.49 5.18
CA LEU A 547 -0.43 -2.92 5.16
C LEU A 547 -0.86 -3.62 6.46
N ALA A 548 -0.56 -3.01 7.61
CA ALA A 548 -0.91 -3.57 8.90
C ALA A 548 -2.43 -3.64 9.13
N LEU A 549 -3.21 -2.72 8.52
CA LEU A 549 -4.68 -2.77 8.51
C LEU A 549 -5.22 -3.86 7.55
N GLY A 550 -4.36 -4.54 6.81
CA GLY A 550 -4.69 -5.64 5.92
C GLY A 550 -4.84 -5.25 4.45
N ASN A 551 -4.46 -4.02 4.06
CA ASN A 551 -4.40 -3.64 2.65
C ASN A 551 -3.28 -4.44 1.97
N ASP A 552 -3.54 -4.97 0.79
CA ASP A 552 -2.58 -5.78 0.02
C ASP A 552 -2.52 -5.27 -1.42
N PRO A 553 -1.88 -4.10 -1.67
CA PRO A 553 -1.93 -3.43 -2.96
C PRO A 553 -1.40 -4.33 -4.08
N THR A 554 -2.31 -4.87 -4.89
CA THR A 554 -1.99 -5.87 -5.91
C THR A 554 -1.97 -5.21 -7.29
N PHE A 555 -0.96 -4.38 -7.53
CA PHE A 555 -0.86 -3.62 -8.78
C PHE A 555 -0.59 -4.46 -10.02
N TYR A 556 0.07 -5.60 -9.84
CA TYR A 556 0.31 -6.58 -10.91
C TYR A 556 -0.94 -7.40 -11.23
N ASN A 557 -2.06 -7.22 -10.53
CA ASN A 557 -3.35 -7.82 -10.89
C ASN A 557 -4.44 -6.95 -10.31
N GLN A 558 -4.76 -5.86 -11.03
CA GLN A 558 -5.64 -4.80 -10.54
C GLN A 558 -7.02 -5.34 -10.12
N LEU A 559 -7.57 -6.31 -10.85
CA LEU A 559 -8.84 -6.94 -10.48
C LEU A 559 -8.74 -7.71 -9.16
N LEU A 560 -7.71 -8.55 -9.00
CA LEU A 560 -7.52 -9.26 -7.74
C LEU A 560 -7.32 -8.27 -6.59
N GLY A 561 -6.56 -7.20 -6.80
CA GLY A 561 -6.42 -6.10 -5.84
C GLY A 561 -7.77 -5.50 -5.45
N ALA A 562 -8.62 -5.19 -6.42
CA ALA A 562 -9.97 -4.67 -6.15
C ALA A 562 -10.88 -5.70 -5.45
N GLN A 563 -10.74 -6.99 -5.76
CA GLN A 563 -11.49 -8.07 -5.10
C GLN A 563 -11.03 -8.33 -3.65
N GLN A 564 -9.75 -8.09 -3.35
CA GLN A 564 -9.17 -8.34 -2.02
C GLN A 564 -9.21 -7.11 -1.11
N ASN A 565 -8.93 -5.93 -1.65
CA ASN A 565 -8.85 -4.66 -0.92
C ASN A 565 -10.14 -3.85 -1.00
N GLY A 566 -10.97 -4.14 -2.00
CA GLY A 566 -12.17 -3.36 -2.35
C GLY A 566 -11.87 -2.35 -3.43
N PRO A 567 -12.81 -2.10 -4.37
CA PRO A 567 -12.55 -1.26 -5.54
C PRO A 567 -12.24 0.20 -5.17
N LEU A 568 -12.81 0.73 -4.08
CA LEU A 568 -12.54 2.11 -3.67
C LEU A 568 -11.15 2.27 -3.06
N LEU A 569 -10.71 1.31 -2.24
CA LEU A 569 -9.35 1.33 -1.70
C LEU A 569 -8.32 1.07 -2.79
N GLN A 570 -8.56 0.09 -3.69
CA GLN A 570 -7.69 -0.17 -4.83
C GLN A 570 -7.59 1.05 -5.77
N PHE A 571 -8.68 1.81 -5.93
CA PHE A 571 -8.64 3.07 -6.67
C PHE A 571 -7.70 4.09 -5.99
N LEU A 572 -7.80 4.26 -4.66
CA LEU A 572 -6.92 5.14 -3.90
C LEU A 572 -5.46 4.68 -3.93
N ASP A 573 -5.23 3.38 -3.88
CA ASP A 573 -3.91 2.77 -4.08
C ASP A 573 -3.34 3.10 -5.48
N ASN A 574 -4.15 3.42 -6.49
CA ASN A 574 -3.62 3.79 -7.82
C ASN A 574 -3.49 5.32 -8.04
N VAL A 575 -3.75 6.16 -7.03
CA VAL A 575 -3.68 7.63 -7.18
C VAL A 575 -2.23 8.11 -7.31
N ASP A 576 -1.32 7.55 -6.51
CA ASP A 576 0.11 7.84 -6.59
C ASP A 576 0.82 6.77 -7.46
N THR A 577 0.92 7.04 -8.76
CA THR A 577 1.58 6.10 -9.69
C THR A 577 3.09 6.32 -9.68
N GLN A 578 3.85 5.32 -9.22
CA GLN A 578 5.31 5.32 -9.40
C GLN A 578 5.61 4.92 -10.85
N VAL A 579 6.47 5.69 -11.56
CA VAL A 579 6.76 5.38 -12.97
C VAL A 579 7.67 4.16 -13.12
N MET A 580 8.81 4.18 -12.44
CA MET A 580 9.85 3.16 -12.48
C MET A 580 10.67 3.24 -11.19
N GLU A 581 11.19 2.12 -10.70
CA GLU A 581 12.16 2.15 -9.60
C GLU A 581 13.45 2.84 -10.04
N LYS A 582 14.02 3.68 -9.18
CA LYS A 582 15.26 4.39 -9.48
C LYS A 582 16.42 3.39 -9.59
N PRO A 583 17.05 3.22 -10.77
CA PRO A 583 18.20 2.32 -10.89
C PRO A 583 19.37 2.81 -10.05
N ALA A 584 20.13 1.87 -9.49
CA ALA A 584 21.36 2.18 -8.77
C ALA A 584 22.33 2.97 -9.67
N GLY A 585 23.04 3.95 -9.10
CA GLY A 585 24.00 4.77 -9.86
C GLY A 585 23.40 5.90 -10.71
N TYR A 586 22.08 6.09 -10.74
CA TYR A 586 21.47 7.20 -11.48
C TYR A 586 21.95 8.58 -10.98
N SER A 587 22.66 9.30 -11.85
CA SER A 587 23.20 10.64 -11.62
C SER A 587 23.43 11.37 -12.95
N GLN A 588 23.58 12.70 -12.90
CA GLN A 588 23.90 13.49 -14.09
C GLN A 588 25.23 13.07 -14.73
N ALA A 589 26.26 12.80 -13.91
CA ALA A 589 27.56 12.34 -14.38
C ALA A 589 27.46 11.00 -15.11
N LYS A 590 26.69 10.04 -14.57
CA LYS A 590 26.48 8.75 -15.25
C LYS A 590 25.74 8.93 -16.58
N MET A 591 24.76 9.84 -16.66
CA MET A 591 24.06 10.08 -17.93
C MET A 591 25.00 10.71 -18.98
N ALA A 592 25.91 11.60 -18.57
CA ALA A 592 26.91 12.15 -19.49
C ALA A 592 27.89 11.07 -20.00
N GLU A 593 28.32 10.15 -19.13
CA GLU A 593 29.14 8.99 -19.51
C GLU A 593 28.43 8.10 -20.55
N LEU A 594 27.15 7.76 -20.31
CA LEU A 594 26.35 6.97 -21.24
C LEU A 594 26.15 7.69 -22.58
N ALA A 595 25.90 9.01 -22.56
CA ALA A 595 25.80 9.80 -23.77
C ALA A 595 27.08 9.69 -24.62
N ASN A 596 28.26 9.87 -24.02
CA ASN A 596 29.53 9.75 -24.72
C ASN A 596 29.77 8.33 -25.25
N LYS A 597 29.50 7.31 -24.43
CA LYS A 597 29.62 5.89 -24.81
C LYS A 597 28.81 5.59 -26.07
N TYR A 598 27.52 5.92 -26.07
CA TYR A 598 26.65 5.57 -27.19
C TYR A 598 26.76 6.51 -28.40
N ASN A 599 27.21 7.76 -28.21
CA ASN A 599 27.60 8.63 -29.32
C ASN A 599 28.81 8.06 -30.08
N ALA A 600 29.79 7.49 -29.38
CA ALA A 600 30.92 6.80 -30.03
C ALA A 600 30.46 5.55 -30.80
N VAL A 601 29.50 4.78 -30.25
CA VAL A 601 28.87 3.66 -30.97
C VAL A 601 28.12 4.15 -32.21
N ALA A 602 27.38 5.26 -32.10
CA ALA A 602 26.66 5.88 -33.21
C ALA A 602 27.63 6.30 -34.33
N GLN A 603 28.73 6.95 -34.00
CA GLN A 603 29.77 7.33 -34.96
C GLN A 603 30.31 6.12 -35.72
N LYS A 604 30.60 5.01 -35.02
CA LYS A 604 31.07 3.76 -35.65
C LYS A 604 30.01 3.16 -36.60
N LEU A 605 28.75 3.13 -36.19
CA LEU A 605 27.67 2.64 -37.04
C LEU A 605 27.52 3.53 -38.29
N ASN A 606 27.59 4.85 -38.11
CA ASN A 606 27.39 5.85 -39.15
C ASN A 606 28.49 5.88 -40.22
N GLN A 607 29.64 5.24 -39.99
CA GLN A 607 30.66 5.03 -41.04
C GLN A 607 30.12 4.21 -42.23
N THR A 608 29.10 3.37 -41.99
CA THR A 608 28.49 2.52 -43.03
C THR A 608 27.05 2.90 -43.38
N ARG A 609 26.43 3.81 -42.61
CA ARG A 609 25.07 4.29 -42.85
C ARG A 609 25.10 5.57 -43.70
N THR A 610 24.53 5.48 -44.90
CA THR A 610 24.62 6.57 -45.90
C THR A 610 23.42 7.50 -45.89
N ASN A 611 22.26 7.03 -45.43
CA ASN A 611 20.99 7.76 -45.59
C ASN A 611 20.69 8.66 -44.39
N ASN A 612 19.89 9.72 -44.61
CA ASN A 612 19.44 10.64 -43.56
C ASN A 612 17.92 10.60 -43.42
N TRP A 613 17.42 10.81 -42.20
CA TRP A 613 15.97 10.81 -41.90
C TRP A 613 15.19 11.87 -42.67
N HIS A 614 15.84 12.99 -43.02
CA HIS A 614 15.27 14.05 -43.84
C HIS A 614 14.72 13.55 -45.18
N ASP A 615 15.24 12.45 -45.73
CA ASP A 615 14.84 11.96 -47.05
C ASP A 615 13.94 10.73 -46.99
N GLN A 616 13.76 10.12 -45.80
CA GLN A 616 13.03 8.87 -45.63
C GLN A 616 11.56 9.11 -45.28
N SER A 617 10.65 8.37 -45.90
CA SER A 617 9.26 8.25 -45.43
C SER A 617 9.05 6.93 -44.71
N ILE A 618 8.73 6.98 -43.42
CA ILE A 618 8.56 5.79 -42.57
C ILE A 618 7.11 5.68 -42.12
N ILE A 619 6.55 4.47 -42.17
CA ILE A 619 5.22 4.16 -41.65
C ILE A 619 5.37 3.08 -40.59
N PHE A 620 4.92 3.36 -39.37
CA PHE A 620 4.66 2.32 -38.38
C PHE A 620 3.17 2.00 -38.48
N SER A 621 2.85 0.80 -38.92
CA SER A 621 1.49 0.32 -39.17
C SER A 621 1.17 -0.76 -38.16
N LEU A 622 0.55 -0.34 -37.06
CA LEU A 622 -0.07 -1.22 -36.09
C LEU A 622 -1.37 -1.74 -36.69
N SER A 623 -1.40 -3.04 -36.98
CA SER A 623 -2.57 -3.75 -37.48
C SER A 623 -3.30 -4.40 -36.31
N GLU A 624 -4.48 -3.88 -35.98
CA GLU A 624 -5.27 -4.32 -34.83
C GLU A 624 -5.44 -5.84 -34.79
N SER A 625 -5.06 -6.43 -33.65
CA SER A 625 -5.15 -7.85 -33.32
C SER A 625 -4.46 -8.81 -34.32
N PHE A 626 -3.62 -8.33 -35.24
CA PHE A 626 -3.12 -9.14 -36.37
C PHE A 626 -2.13 -10.24 -35.91
N ALA A 627 -2.52 -11.50 -36.07
CA ALA A 627 -1.64 -12.65 -35.87
C ALA A 627 -2.15 -13.85 -36.68
N ASP A 628 -1.25 -14.67 -37.22
CA ASP A 628 -1.62 -15.90 -37.92
C ASP A 628 -2.27 -16.93 -36.97
N PRO A 629 -3.57 -17.25 -37.14
CA PRO A 629 -4.24 -18.21 -36.27
C PRO A 629 -3.66 -19.63 -36.40
N ASN A 630 -2.99 -19.97 -37.50
CA ASN A 630 -2.41 -21.30 -37.72
C ASN A 630 -1.18 -21.57 -36.83
N ARG A 631 -0.61 -20.54 -36.18
CA ARG A 631 0.45 -20.73 -35.20
C ARG A 631 -0.06 -21.01 -33.80
N VAL A 632 -1.34 -20.76 -33.53
CA VAL A 632 -1.91 -20.97 -32.19
C VAL A 632 -1.97 -22.47 -31.91
N PRO A 633 -1.37 -22.97 -30.81
CA PRO A 633 -1.32 -24.40 -30.54
C PRO A 633 -2.72 -25.00 -30.44
N GLY A 634 -2.99 -26.06 -31.21
CA GLY A 634 -4.30 -26.72 -31.18
C GLY A 634 -5.40 -26.01 -31.98
N VAL A 635 -5.07 -25.02 -32.80
CA VAL A 635 -5.96 -24.40 -33.80
C VAL A 635 -5.50 -24.76 -35.20
N SER A 636 -6.44 -25.10 -36.07
CA SER A 636 -6.21 -25.37 -37.50
C SER A 636 -7.33 -24.76 -38.32
N LEU A 637 -6.99 -23.99 -39.35
CA LEU A 637 -7.95 -23.38 -40.27
C LEU A 637 -8.04 -24.17 -41.58
N ALA A 638 -9.25 -24.29 -42.13
CA ALA A 638 -9.45 -24.92 -43.44
C ALA A 638 -8.71 -24.20 -44.59
N HIS A 639 -8.53 -22.88 -44.48
CA HIS A 639 -7.79 -22.08 -45.45
C HIS A 639 -6.91 -21.05 -44.74
N ASN A 640 -5.76 -20.74 -45.34
CA ASN A 640 -4.86 -19.71 -44.83
C ASN A 640 -5.38 -18.29 -45.16
N PRO A 641 -5.68 -17.45 -44.16
CA PRO A 641 -6.23 -16.11 -44.38
C PRO A 641 -5.18 -15.05 -44.77
N ILE A 642 -3.87 -15.29 -44.59
CA ILE A 642 -2.81 -14.27 -44.72
C ILE A 642 -1.73 -14.62 -45.75
N LYS A 643 -2.13 -15.29 -46.84
CA LYS A 643 -1.19 -15.85 -47.83
C LYS A 643 -0.32 -14.78 -48.51
N GLN A 644 -0.83 -13.59 -48.80
CA GLN A 644 -0.05 -12.54 -49.47
C GLN A 644 0.99 -11.93 -48.52
N ILE A 645 0.60 -11.67 -47.27
CA ILE A 645 1.49 -11.17 -46.22
C ILE A 645 2.61 -12.17 -45.94
N GLN A 646 2.32 -13.46 -45.81
CA GLN A 646 3.36 -14.48 -45.69
C GLN A 646 4.33 -14.48 -46.88
N GLY A 647 3.83 -14.25 -48.10
CA GLY A 647 4.65 -14.08 -49.30
C GLY A 647 5.56 -12.84 -49.27
N ILE A 648 5.09 -11.74 -48.67
CA ILE A 648 5.89 -10.53 -48.41
C ILE A 648 6.95 -10.83 -47.34
N MET A 649 6.57 -11.44 -46.22
CA MET A 649 7.47 -11.81 -45.12
C MET A 649 8.62 -12.69 -45.62
N ALA A 650 8.33 -13.74 -46.38
CA ALA A 650 9.35 -14.67 -46.88
C ALA A 650 10.51 -13.98 -47.63
N LYS A 651 10.21 -12.88 -48.36
CA LYS A 651 11.15 -12.16 -49.23
C LYS A 651 11.79 -10.94 -48.58
N ASN A 652 11.38 -10.53 -47.38
CA ASN A 652 11.81 -9.29 -46.74
C ASN A 652 12.27 -9.55 -45.30
N THR A 653 12.61 -8.48 -44.57
CA THR A 653 12.81 -8.54 -43.12
C THR A 653 11.47 -8.85 -42.45
N SER A 654 11.40 -9.95 -41.70
CA SER A 654 10.21 -10.36 -40.99
C SER A 654 10.53 -11.33 -39.85
N GLY A 655 9.54 -11.58 -39.01
CA GLY A 655 9.60 -12.56 -37.93
C GLY A 655 8.39 -12.41 -37.02
N LEU A 656 8.59 -12.74 -35.75
CA LEU A 656 7.59 -12.60 -34.70
C LEU A 656 7.91 -11.40 -33.81
N MET A 657 6.88 -10.67 -33.41
CA MET A 657 6.95 -9.61 -32.40
C MET A 657 6.33 -10.14 -31.11
N LEU A 658 7.11 -10.12 -30.03
CA LEU A 658 6.69 -10.45 -28.69
C LEU A 658 5.88 -9.28 -28.10
N SER A 659 4.57 -9.43 -28.10
CA SER A 659 3.66 -8.48 -27.47
C SER A 659 3.80 -8.51 -25.94
N SER A 660 3.55 -7.36 -25.32
CA SER A 660 3.31 -7.26 -23.87
C SER A 660 1.82 -7.32 -23.51
N GLY A 661 0.95 -7.59 -24.49
CA GLY A 661 -0.49 -7.75 -24.29
C GLY A 661 -1.04 -9.01 -24.95
N TYR A 662 -2.22 -9.42 -24.48
CA TYR A 662 -3.04 -10.50 -25.04
C TYR A 662 -4.51 -10.09 -24.91
N GLY A 663 -5.25 -10.07 -26.02
CA GLY A 663 -6.63 -9.57 -26.09
C GLY A 663 -6.78 -8.06 -25.83
N GLY A 664 -5.68 -7.31 -25.80
CA GLY A 664 -5.66 -5.87 -25.54
C GLY A 664 -4.22 -5.36 -25.36
N GLY A 665 -4.08 -4.05 -25.16
CA GLY A 665 -2.79 -3.41 -24.87
C GLY A 665 -2.18 -2.65 -26.04
N THR A 666 -2.97 -2.35 -27.07
CA THR A 666 -2.59 -1.58 -28.27
C THR A 666 -1.73 -0.36 -27.95
N ALA A 667 -2.15 0.49 -27.00
CA ALA A 667 -1.40 1.69 -26.62
C ALA A 667 -0.03 1.41 -25.98
N ASN A 668 0.17 0.24 -25.35
CA ASN A 668 1.47 -0.15 -24.78
C ASN A 668 2.44 -0.55 -25.89
N ILE A 669 1.99 -1.32 -26.87
CA ILE A 669 2.79 -1.70 -28.04
C ILE A 669 3.11 -0.47 -28.89
N GLU A 670 2.11 0.39 -29.07
CA GLU A 670 2.26 1.68 -29.72
C GLU A 670 3.32 2.55 -29.00
N TYR A 671 3.23 2.68 -27.68
CA TYR A 671 4.24 3.37 -26.86
C TYR A 671 5.64 2.78 -27.07
N MET A 672 5.78 1.46 -26.97
CA MET A 672 7.08 0.79 -27.12
C MET A 672 7.67 1.00 -28.51
N SER A 673 6.85 0.84 -29.56
CA SER A 673 7.31 1.06 -30.94
C SER A 673 7.73 2.50 -31.19
N LEU A 674 6.96 3.48 -30.73
CA LEU A 674 7.23 4.90 -30.93
C LEU A 674 8.37 5.43 -30.08
N THR A 675 8.59 4.88 -28.89
CA THR A 675 9.58 5.41 -27.94
C THR A 675 10.84 4.57 -27.85
N GLY A 676 10.85 3.33 -28.33
CA GLY A 676 11.96 2.40 -28.08
C GLY A 676 12.14 2.03 -26.60
N LEU A 677 11.18 2.36 -25.74
CA LEU A 677 11.20 2.07 -24.30
C LEU A 677 10.21 0.94 -23.99
N THR A 678 10.64 -0.06 -23.22
CA THR A 678 9.81 -1.22 -22.88
C THR A 678 8.88 -0.91 -21.72
N VAL A 679 7.62 -1.32 -21.81
CA VAL A 679 6.69 -1.17 -20.66
C VAL A 679 7.04 -2.11 -19.50
N ALA A 680 7.79 -3.18 -19.76
CA ALA A 680 8.18 -4.19 -18.77
C ALA A 680 9.12 -3.66 -17.66
N ASN A 681 9.69 -2.47 -17.86
CA ASN A 681 10.51 -1.76 -16.87
C ASN A 681 9.69 -0.84 -15.96
N PHE A 682 8.44 -0.54 -16.31
CA PHE A 682 7.61 0.34 -15.50
C PHE A 682 7.05 -0.38 -14.27
N SER A 683 6.73 0.42 -13.25
CA SER A 683 6.05 -0.09 -12.06
C SER A 683 4.71 -0.70 -12.43
N ALA A 684 4.28 -1.69 -11.64
CA ALA A 684 2.96 -2.27 -11.78
C ALA A 684 1.81 -1.24 -11.59
N THR A 685 2.08 -0.12 -10.91
CA THR A 685 1.14 1.02 -10.78
C THR A 685 0.95 1.80 -12.09
N LEU A 686 1.74 1.53 -13.12
CA LEU A 686 1.71 2.19 -14.43
C LEU A 686 1.47 1.18 -15.56
N PRO A 687 0.27 0.57 -15.65
CA PRO A 687 -0.08 -0.35 -16.73
C PRO A 687 -0.17 0.29 -18.12
N THR A 688 -0.55 1.57 -18.21
CA THR A 688 -0.75 2.26 -19.50
C THR A 688 -0.03 3.62 -19.55
N PRO A 689 1.18 3.69 -20.14
CA PRO A 689 1.97 4.94 -20.20
C PRO A 689 1.24 6.10 -20.89
N TYR A 690 0.38 5.80 -21.86
CA TYR A 690 -0.38 6.81 -22.60
C TYR A 690 -1.36 7.61 -21.74
N THR A 691 -1.94 7.01 -20.70
CA THR A 691 -2.91 7.68 -19.82
C THR A 691 -2.26 8.15 -18.51
N GLN A 692 -1.18 7.50 -18.07
CA GLN A 692 -0.60 7.71 -16.74
C GLN A 692 0.78 8.39 -16.75
N LEU A 693 1.53 8.35 -17.87
CA LEU A 693 2.87 8.93 -17.97
C LEU A 693 2.92 10.13 -18.91
N VAL A 694 2.72 9.89 -20.21
CA VAL A 694 3.03 10.85 -21.27
C VAL A 694 2.30 12.19 -21.13
N PRO A 695 0.99 12.22 -20.77
CA PRO A 695 0.28 13.49 -20.56
C PRO A 695 0.94 14.41 -19.52
N PHE A 696 1.61 13.82 -18.53
CA PHE A 696 2.20 14.53 -17.38
C PHE A 696 3.71 14.79 -17.52
N GLN A 697 4.37 14.22 -18.53
CA GLN A 697 5.79 14.47 -18.78
C GLN A 697 6.04 15.90 -19.25
N LYS A 698 7.17 16.48 -18.81
CA LYS A 698 7.63 17.81 -19.29
C LYS A 698 8.00 17.74 -20.76
N GLN A 699 8.81 16.75 -21.12
CA GLN A 699 9.18 16.41 -22.49
C GLN A 699 8.99 14.90 -22.67
N ALA A 700 8.48 14.47 -23.81
CA ALA A 700 8.33 13.07 -24.16
C ALA A 700 9.04 12.83 -25.49
N TRP A 701 9.98 11.88 -25.53
CA TRP A 701 10.66 11.49 -26.77
C TRP A 701 9.80 10.51 -27.55
N SER A 702 9.79 10.65 -28.87
CA SER A 702 9.26 9.65 -29.78
C SER A 702 10.01 9.73 -31.11
N PHE A 703 10.11 8.60 -31.80
CA PHE A 703 10.81 8.43 -33.07
C PHE A 703 10.33 9.40 -34.16
N ASN A 704 9.07 9.85 -34.12
CA ASN A 704 8.54 10.84 -35.06
C ASN A 704 9.32 12.17 -35.02
N GLN A 705 9.98 12.49 -33.92
CA GLN A 705 10.75 13.74 -33.75
C GLN A 705 12.03 13.79 -34.58
N LEU A 706 12.43 12.68 -35.20
CA LEU A 706 13.53 12.64 -36.18
C LEU A 706 13.09 13.17 -37.56
N PHE A 707 11.80 13.46 -37.74
CA PHE A 707 11.22 13.89 -39.00
C PHE A 707 10.62 15.29 -38.87
N ALA A 708 10.74 16.09 -39.92
CA ALA A 708 10.15 17.43 -39.96
C ALA A 708 8.63 17.39 -40.08
N LYS A 709 8.09 16.36 -40.76
CA LYS A 709 6.65 16.12 -40.92
C LYS A 709 6.27 14.82 -40.23
N SER A 710 5.24 14.85 -39.39
CA SER A 710 4.71 13.63 -38.79
C SER A 710 3.19 13.64 -38.62
N ALA A 711 2.57 12.52 -38.93
CA ALA A 711 1.13 12.35 -38.83
C ALA A 711 0.77 11.04 -38.11
N ALA A 712 -0.24 11.09 -37.26
CA ALA A 712 -0.91 9.90 -36.75
C ALA A 712 -2.23 9.71 -37.49
N ILE A 713 -2.60 8.46 -37.77
CA ILE A 713 -3.83 8.10 -38.47
C ILE A 713 -4.48 6.95 -37.70
N HIS A 714 -5.72 7.15 -37.25
CA HIS A 714 -6.52 6.14 -36.60
C HIS A 714 -7.96 6.29 -37.12
N PRO A 715 -8.47 5.38 -37.98
CA PRO A 715 -9.79 5.50 -38.60
C PRO A 715 -10.91 5.10 -37.61
N TYR A 716 -10.86 5.66 -36.41
CA TYR A 716 -11.81 5.45 -35.32
C TYR A 716 -11.80 6.68 -34.40
N GLU A 717 -12.50 6.61 -33.27
CA GLU A 717 -12.53 7.68 -32.28
C GLU A 717 -11.15 7.93 -31.67
N GLY A 718 -10.65 9.16 -31.83
CA GLY A 718 -9.28 9.51 -31.47
C GLY A 718 -9.03 9.64 -29.98
N VAL A 719 -10.07 9.83 -29.15
CA VAL A 719 -9.94 10.16 -27.72
C VAL A 719 -9.44 9.01 -26.85
N PHE A 720 -9.59 7.77 -27.31
CA PHE A 720 -9.17 6.58 -26.58
C PHE A 720 -7.67 6.59 -26.27
N TYR A 721 -7.33 6.01 -25.12
CA TYR A 721 -5.97 6.02 -24.55
C TYR A 721 -5.34 7.42 -24.41
N SER A 722 -6.12 8.50 -24.38
CA SER A 722 -5.58 9.87 -24.36
C SER A 722 -4.67 10.21 -25.57
N ARG A 723 -4.83 9.53 -26.71
CA ARG A 723 -4.03 9.76 -27.93
C ARG A 723 -3.91 11.23 -28.35
N PRO A 724 -4.95 12.10 -28.30
CA PRO A 724 -4.80 13.49 -28.71
C PRO A 724 -3.80 14.24 -27.83
N THR A 725 -3.80 13.96 -26.52
CA THR A 725 -2.85 14.55 -25.58
C THR A 725 -1.45 13.95 -25.77
N THR A 726 -1.37 12.64 -25.93
CA THR A 726 -0.11 11.89 -26.09
C THR A 726 0.61 12.24 -27.38
N TYR A 727 -0.07 12.25 -28.53
CA TYR A 727 0.52 12.64 -29.81
C TYR A 727 0.96 14.10 -29.83
N LYS A 728 0.22 15.00 -29.17
CA LYS A 728 0.67 16.38 -28.99
C LYS A 728 1.97 16.44 -28.17
N LYS A 729 2.09 15.65 -27.10
CA LYS A 729 3.32 15.56 -26.28
C LYS A 729 4.49 14.95 -27.03
N PHE A 730 4.24 13.97 -27.90
CA PHE A 730 5.24 13.41 -28.82
C PHE A 730 5.57 14.34 -29.99
N GLY A 731 4.80 15.40 -30.21
CA GLY A 731 5.08 16.40 -31.24
C GLY A 731 4.61 16.00 -32.65
N PHE A 732 3.55 15.18 -32.76
CA PHE A 732 2.91 14.95 -34.05
C PHE A 732 2.28 16.25 -34.60
N GLU A 733 2.47 16.52 -35.89
CA GLU A 733 1.90 17.69 -36.55
C GLU A 733 0.39 17.54 -36.77
N ARG A 734 -0.03 16.34 -37.20
CA ARG A 734 -1.42 16.05 -37.55
C ARG A 734 -1.88 14.73 -36.93
N PHE A 735 -3.14 14.69 -36.52
CA PHE A 735 -3.80 13.46 -36.08
C PHE A 735 -5.13 13.31 -36.80
N TYR A 736 -5.18 12.34 -37.73
CA TYR A 736 -6.35 11.99 -38.51
C TYR A 736 -7.17 10.96 -37.75
N HIS A 737 -8.40 11.32 -37.38
CA HIS A 737 -9.35 10.43 -36.70
C HIS A 737 -10.80 10.88 -36.92
N LEU A 738 -11.77 10.06 -36.52
CA LEU A 738 -13.20 10.42 -36.61
C LEU A 738 -13.50 11.63 -35.71
N GLY A 739 -14.22 12.62 -36.24
CA GLY A 739 -14.51 13.86 -35.53
C GLY A 739 -13.35 14.87 -35.42
N SER A 740 -12.16 14.56 -35.96
CA SER A 740 -11.01 15.48 -35.91
C SER A 740 -11.03 16.57 -36.97
N LYS A 741 -10.23 17.64 -36.77
CA LYS A 741 -9.97 18.67 -37.80
C LYS A 741 -9.39 18.06 -39.08
N TYR A 742 -8.60 17.01 -38.95
CA TYR A 742 -7.98 16.27 -40.05
C TYR A 742 -8.82 15.02 -40.35
N LYS A 743 -9.82 15.16 -41.21
CA LYS A 743 -10.84 14.11 -41.42
C LYS A 743 -10.27 12.85 -42.08
N ILE A 744 -10.77 11.70 -41.66
CA ILE A 744 -10.67 10.44 -42.40
C ILE A 744 -11.61 10.53 -43.61
N THR A 745 -11.10 10.25 -44.81
CA THR A 745 -11.93 10.23 -46.04
C THR A 745 -12.02 8.82 -46.62
N ASP A 746 -12.90 8.64 -47.62
CA ASP A 746 -13.15 7.35 -48.29
C ASP A 746 -13.50 6.26 -47.26
N GLN A 747 -14.40 6.61 -46.33
CA GLN A 747 -14.80 5.75 -45.22
C GLN A 747 -15.64 4.59 -45.75
N GLU A 748 -15.08 3.39 -45.69
CA GLU A 748 -15.76 2.14 -46.04
C GLU A 748 -15.75 1.18 -44.84
N THR A 749 -16.83 0.41 -44.69
CA THR A 749 -16.92 -0.73 -43.77
C THR A 749 -17.10 -2.01 -44.59
N ILE A 750 -16.85 -3.16 -43.96
CA ILE A 750 -17.07 -4.47 -44.58
C ILE A 750 -18.31 -5.10 -43.96
N ASP A 751 -19.25 -5.51 -44.82
CA ASP A 751 -20.47 -6.22 -44.45
C ASP A 751 -21.21 -5.53 -43.28
N ARG A 752 -21.35 -6.20 -42.13
CA ARG A 752 -22.04 -5.69 -40.93
C ARG A 752 -21.08 -5.11 -39.89
N SER A 753 -19.77 -5.06 -40.17
CA SER A 753 -18.78 -4.53 -39.24
C SER A 753 -19.00 -3.04 -38.99
N PRO A 754 -19.01 -2.57 -37.74
CA PRO A 754 -19.12 -1.15 -37.42
C PRO A 754 -17.79 -0.40 -37.61
N TYR A 755 -16.68 -1.11 -37.85
CA TYR A 755 -15.35 -0.54 -37.95
C TYR A 755 -14.98 -0.21 -39.40
N LEU A 756 -14.32 0.93 -39.58
CA LEU A 756 -13.74 1.27 -40.88
C LEU A 756 -12.66 0.28 -41.26
N ASP A 757 -12.66 -0.08 -42.54
CA ASP A 757 -11.80 -1.14 -43.07
C ASP A 757 -10.32 -0.72 -43.21
N ASP A 758 -9.42 -1.70 -43.31
CA ASP A 758 -7.99 -1.45 -43.44
C ASP A 758 -7.65 -0.78 -44.78
N LYS A 759 -8.49 -0.97 -45.82
CA LYS A 759 -8.36 -0.25 -47.09
C LYS A 759 -8.49 1.27 -46.87
N THR A 760 -9.46 1.70 -46.06
CA THR A 760 -9.64 3.10 -45.63
C THR A 760 -8.40 3.59 -44.90
N ALA A 761 -7.88 2.81 -43.95
CA ALA A 761 -6.68 3.13 -43.18
C ALA A 761 -5.46 3.38 -44.11
N PHE A 762 -5.17 2.44 -45.01
CA PHE A 762 -4.06 2.54 -45.96
C PHE A 762 -4.26 3.61 -47.04
N ALA A 763 -5.49 3.87 -47.48
CA ALA A 763 -5.79 4.95 -48.43
C ALA A 763 -5.46 6.33 -47.83
N ASN A 764 -5.82 6.56 -46.56
CA ASN A 764 -5.49 7.78 -45.86
C ASN A 764 -3.97 7.91 -45.62
N ALA A 765 -3.30 6.82 -45.24
CA ALA A 765 -1.83 6.81 -45.16
C ALA A 765 -1.16 7.12 -46.52
N LEU A 766 -1.68 6.58 -47.62
CA LEU A 766 -1.19 6.87 -48.96
C LEU A 766 -1.40 8.34 -49.36
N ARG A 767 -2.52 8.96 -48.93
CA ARG A 767 -2.79 10.38 -49.16
C ARG A 767 -1.79 11.26 -48.44
N VAL A 768 -1.57 11.01 -47.14
CA VAL A 768 -0.56 11.74 -46.35
C VAL A 768 0.81 11.55 -46.97
N LEU A 769 1.16 10.30 -47.34
CA LEU A 769 2.39 10.04 -48.06
C LEU A 769 2.50 10.98 -49.25
N LYS A 770 1.54 10.97 -50.18
CA LYS A 770 1.55 11.73 -51.47
C LYS A 770 1.77 13.24 -51.34
N GLU A 771 1.63 13.83 -50.16
CA GLU A 771 2.07 15.20 -49.91
C GLU A 771 3.59 15.33 -50.20
N ARG A 772 3.97 16.23 -51.11
CA ARG A 772 5.37 16.42 -51.52
C ARG A 772 6.14 17.24 -50.46
N GLY A 773 7.46 17.02 -50.37
CA GLY A 773 8.37 17.71 -49.44
C GLY A 773 9.38 16.77 -48.80
N ASN A 774 9.85 17.13 -47.61
CA ASN A 774 10.82 16.36 -46.82
C ASN A 774 10.25 14.99 -46.39
N GLY A 775 11.13 14.13 -45.90
CA GLY A 775 10.84 12.88 -45.23
C GLY A 775 9.81 13.04 -44.11
N GLN A 776 9.02 11.99 -43.92
CA GLN A 776 7.83 12.03 -43.06
C GLN A 776 7.69 10.75 -42.25
N PHE A 777 7.12 10.88 -41.07
CA PHE A 777 6.75 9.75 -40.23
C PHE A 777 5.23 9.63 -40.14
N ILE A 778 4.71 8.43 -40.41
CA ILE A 778 3.28 8.14 -40.27
C ILE A 778 3.13 7.02 -39.24
N ASN A 779 2.37 7.30 -38.18
CA ASN A 779 1.89 6.28 -37.26
C ASN A 779 0.46 5.92 -37.65
N LEU A 780 0.26 4.71 -38.19
CA LEU A 780 -1.03 4.20 -38.64
C LEU A 780 -1.50 3.12 -37.66
N VAL A 781 -2.66 3.32 -37.04
CA VAL A 781 -3.26 2.38 -36.08
C VAL A 781 -4.63 1.97 -36.63
N SER A 782 -4.75 0.75 -37.14
CA SER A 782 -6.01 0.27 -37.73
C SER A 782 -7.04 -0.15 -36.67
N MET A 783 -8.25 -0.52 -37.11
CA MET A 783 -9.37 -0.89 -36.21
C MET A 783 -10.21 -2.07 -36.73
N GLN A 784 -10.09 -2.45 -38.00
CA GLN A 784 -10.99 -3.39 -38.68
C GLN A 784 -11.19 -4.72 -37.94
N ASN A 785 -10.10 -5.30 -37.42
CA ASN A 785 -10.12 -6.61 -36.78
C ASN A 785 -10.28 -6.52 -35.24
N HIS A 786 -10.85 -5.44 -34.71
CA HIS A 786 -11.09 -5.29 -33.28
C HIS A 786 -12.28 -6.17 -32.81
N PHE A 787 -12.26 -6.60 -31.54
CA PHE A 787 -13.37 -7.27 -30.85
C PHE A 787 -14.69 -6.45 -30.91
N PRO A 788 -15.91 -7.04 -30.90
CA PRO A 788 -16.26 -8.46 -30.71
C PRO A 788 -16.23 -9.33 -31.96
N TYR A 789 -15.93 -10.62 -31.79
CA TYR A 789 -15.90 -11.62 -32.87
C TYR A 789 -17.13 -12.55 -32.89
N ASP A 790 -18.09 -12.35 -32.00
CA ASP A 790 -19.31 -13.17 -31.84
C ASP A 790 -20.56 -12.57 -32.49
N LYS A 791 -20.38 -11.48 -33.25
CA LYS A 791 -21.50 -10.74 -33.88
C LYS A 791 -21.77 -11.13 -35.32
N GLY A 792 -20.97 -12.04 -35.88
CA GLY A 792 -21.08 -12.47 -37.28
C GLY A 792 -20.95 -11.29 -38.25
N TYR A 793 -19.88 -10.50 -38.09
CA TYR A 793 -19.70 -9.28 -38.87
C TYR A 793 -19.50 -9.56 -40.35
N TYR A 794 -18.76 -10.61 -40.67
CA TYR A 794 -18.34 -10.90 -42.03
C TYR A 794 -19.19 -11.99 -42.69
N ASP A 795 -19.37 -11.90 -44.00
CA ASP A 795 -19.93 -12.97 -44.82
C ASP A 795 -18.86 -14.02 -45.18
N GLY A 796 -19.30 -15.26 -45.40
CA GLY A 796 -18.41 -16.33 -45.88
C GLY A 796 -17.43 -16.91 -44.84
N THR A 797 -17.64 -16.65 -43.54
CA THR A 797 -16.75 -17.09 -42.44
C THR A 797 -16.50 -18.59 -42.40
N LYS A 798 -17.46 -19.41 -42.85
CA LYS A 798 -17.33 -20.87 -42.98
C LYS A 798 -16.09 -21.32 -43.76
N LYS A 799 -15.58 -20.50 -44.68
CA LYS A 799 -14.34 -20.79 -45.42
C LYS A 799 -13.12 -20.91 -44.50
N TYR A 800 -13.11 -20.17 -43.39
CA TYR A 800 -12.03 -20.13 -42.41
C TYR A 800 -12.44 -20.83 -41.10
N ARG A 801 -13.35 -21.80 -41.16
CA ARG A 801 -13.78 -22.58 -39.99
C ARG A 801 -12.56 -23.19 -39.29
N ALA A 802 -12.49 -22.98 -37.98
CA ALA A 802 -11.41 -23.48 -37.13
C ALA A 802 -11.76 -24.83 -36.49
N THR A 803 -10.77 -25.72 -36.40
CA THR A 803 -10.84 -27.00 -35.70
C THR A 803 -9.59 -27.21 -34.82
N GLY A 804 -9.61 -28.23 -33.96
CA GLY A 804 -8.45 -28.63 -33.15
C GLY A 804 -8.73 -28.61 -31.65
N SER A 805 -7.75 -29.05 -30.85
CA SER A 805 -7.93 -29.27 -29.41
C SER A 805 -8.13 -27.98 -28.58
N ALA A 806 -7.78 -26.81 -29.12
CA ALA A 806 -7.97 -25.52 -28.46
C ALA A 806 -9.32 -24.86 -28.80
N VAL A 807 -10.09 -25.45 -29.73
CA VAL A 807 -11.41 -24.97 -30.14
C VAL A 807 -12.47 -25.71 -29.32
N THR A 808 -12.90 -25.12 -28.20
CA THR A 808 -13.65 -25.82 -27.14
C THR A 808 -15.13 -26.00 -27.41
N ASP A 809 -15.72 -25.14 -28.24
CA ASP A 809 -17.15 -25.08 -28.53
C ASP A 809 -17.42 -24.32 -29.84
N GLU A 810 -18.65 -24.41 -30.36
CA GLU A 810 -19.06 -23.73 -31.60
C GLU A 810 -18.87 -22.22 -31.54
N THR A 811 -19.07 -21.59 -30.37
CA THR A 811 -18.93 -20.13 -30.23
C THR A 811 -17.50 -19.67 -30.46
N THR A 812 -16.54 -20.33 -29.81
CA THR A 812 -15.10 -20.11 -29.98
C THR A 812 -14.70 -20.31 -31.42
N ALA A 813 -15.26 -21.35 -32.02
CA ALA A 813 -14.95 -21.77 -33.36
C ALA A 813 -15.50 -20.77 -34.41
N ASP A 814 -16.66 -20.15 -34.16
CA ASP A 814 -17.23 -19.06 -34.95
C ASP A 814 -16.44 -17.75 -34.78
N MET A 815 -16.05 -17.41 -33.54
CA MET A 815 -15.20 -16.24 -33.27
C MET A 815 -13.87 -16.30 -34.03
N ILE A 816 -13.20 -17.46 -34.05
CA ILE A 816 -11.95 -17.64 -34.81
C ILE A 816 -12.20 -17.51 -36.32
N ALA A 817 -13.32 -18.03 -36.82
CA ALA A 817 -13.67 -17.96 -38.24
C ALA A 817 -13.99 -16.52 -38.69
N ASP A 818 -14.71 -15.75 -37.88
CA ASP A 818 -14.99 -14.33 -38.11
C ASP A 818 -13.68 -13.51 -38.12
N PHE A 819 -12.82 -13.71 -37.11
CA PHE A 819 -11.50 -13.08 -37.05
C PHE A 819 -10.61 -13.42 -38.26
N ALA A 820 -10.50 -14.71 -38.62
CA ALA A 820 -9.73 -15.14 -39.78
C ALA A 820 -10.27 -14.56 -41.11
N THR A 821 -11.57 -14.31 -41.20
CA THR A 821 -12.18 -13.65 -42.36
C THR A 821 -11.74 -12.20 -42.45
N GLY A 822 -11.75 -11.44 -41.34
CA GLY A 822 -11.19 -10.09 -41.25
C GLY A 822 -9.71 -10.02 -41.66
N LEU A 823 -8.89 -10.98 -41.21
CA LEU A 823 -7.49 -11.10 -41.63
C LEU A 823 -7.35 -11.26 -43.15
N SER A 824 -8.29 -11.94 -43.82
CA SER A 824 -8.26 -12.11 -45.27
C SER A 824 -8.50 -10.83 -46.06
N TYR A 825 -9.26 -9.87 -45.49
CA TYR A 825 -9.41 -8.54 -46.05
C TYR A 825 -8.15 -7.70 -45.82
N THR A 826 -7.57 -7.79 -44.61
CA THR A 826 -6.28 -7.18 -44.25
C THR A 826 -5.17 -7.62 -45.20
N ASP A 827 -5.07 -8.92 -45.50
CA ASP A 827 -4.08 -9.52 -46.41
C ASP A 827 -4.13 -8.87 -47.81
N LYS A 828 -5.34 -8.67 -48.34
CA LYS A 828 -5.56 -8.01 -49.64
C LYS A 828 -5.23 -6.51 -49.57
N ALA A 829 -5.64 -5.83 -48.51
CA ALA A 829 -5.42 -4.39 -48.32
C ALA A 829 -3.92 -4.06 -48.23
N VAL A 830 -3.16 -4.82 -47.44
CA VAL A 830 -1.70 -4.69 -47.33
C VAL A 830 -1.03 -4.96 -48.67
N ALA A 831 -1.37 -6.04 -49.36
CA ALA A 831 -0.79 -6.37 -50.66
C ALA A 831 -1.04 -5.26 -51.70
N ASN A 832 -2.23 -4.65 -51.70
CA ASN A 832 -2.54 -3.51 -52.56
C ASN A 832 -1.74 -2.27 -52.14
N PHE A 833 -1.64 -1.97 -50.84
CA PHE A 833 -0.87 -0.84 -50.34
C PHE A 833 0.62 -0.92 -50.75
N ILE A 834 1.24 -2.10 -50.62
CA ILE A 834 2.61 -2.36 -51.09
C ILE A 834 2.77 -2.05 -52.58
N LYS A 835 1.81 -2.49 -53.42
CA LYS A 835 1.80 -2.15 -54.85
C LYS A 835 1.71 -0.65 -55.12
N GLN A 836 1.01 0.11 -54.27
CA GLN A 836 0.89 1.56 -54.43
C GLN A 836 2.16 2.30 -54.01
N ILE A 837 2.79 1.95 -52.88
CA ILE A 837 4.03 2.61 -52.44
C ILE A 837 5.21 2.29 -53.36
N ASP A 838 5.19 1.15 -54.05
CA ASP A 838 6.19 0.78 -55.07
C ASP A 838 6.14 1.66 -56.33
N LYS A 839 5.03 2.37 -56.58
CA LYS A 839 4.89 3.34 -57.68
C LYS A 839 5.45 4.72 -57.33
N LEU A 840 5.85 4.94 -56.08
CA LEU A 840 6.35 6.24 -55.63
C LEU A 840 7.84 6.37 -55.90
N ASN A 841 8.24 7.47 -56.56
CA ASN A 841 9.63 7.81 -56.84
C ASN A 841 10.32 8.50 -55.65
N ARG A 842 10.20 7.91 -54.46
CA ARG A 842 10.87 8.34 -53.22
C ARG A 842 10.95 7.18 -52.22
N PRO A 843 11.84 7.22 -51.23
CA PRO A 843 12.01 6.09 -50.34
C PRO A 843 10.86 6.02 -49.33
N VAL A 844 10.15 4.90 -49.34
CA VAL A 844 9.08 4.60 -48.38
C VAL A 844 9.37 3.26 -47.72
N THR A 845 9.37 3.22 -46.40
CA THR A 845 9.52 1.98 -45.62
C THR A 845 8.35 1.84 -44.65
N ILE A 846 7.69 0.68 -44.67
CA ILE A 846 6.62 0.33 -43.73
C ILE A 846 7.12 -0.75 -42.77
N VAL A 847 6.90 -0.53 -41.48
CA VAL A 847 6.91 -1.57 -40.44
C VAL A 847 5.46 -1.93 -40.20
N PHE A 848 5.06 -3.11 -40.66
CA PHE A 848 3.74 -3.66 -40.40
C PHE A 848 3.85 -4.69 -39.30
N TYR A 849 3.03 -4.57 -38.26
CA TYR A 849 3.05 -5.48 -37.12
C TYR A 849 1.66 -5.60 -36.50
N GLY A 850 1.34 -6.79 -36.00
CA GLY A 850 0.22 -6.96 -35.07
C GLY A 850 0.57 -6.46 -33.69
N ASP A 851 -0.38 -5.90 -32.96
CA ASP A 851 -0.16 -5.47 -31.59
C ASP A 851 -0.29 -6.61 -30.59
N HIS A 852 -1.35 -7.41 -30.65
CA HIS A 852 -1.55 -8.59 -29.81
C HIS A 852 -2.39 -9.66 -30.52
N LEU A 853 -2.42 -10.87 -29.98
CA LEU A 853 -3.43 -11.85 -30.40
C LEU A 853 -4.81 -11.47 -29.84
N PRO A 854 -5.92 -11.85 -30.51
CA PRO A 854 -7.26 -11.71 -29.94
C PRO A 854 -7.44 -12.63 -28.73
N GLY A 855 -8.19 -12.17 -27.73
CA GLY A 855 -8.47 -12.91 -26.50
C GLY A 855 -9.49 -14.05 -26.63
N ILE A 856 -9.53 -14.73 -27.78
CA ILE A 856 -10.57 -15.72 -28.15
C ILE A 856 -10.12 -17.18 -27.99
N TYR A 857 -8.83 -17.44 -27.73
CA TYR A 857 -8.27 -18.79 -27.67
C TYR A 857 -8.42 -19.43 -26.27
N SER A 858 -9.68 -19.61 -25.83
CA SER A 858 -10.05 -20.07 -24.48
C SER A 858 -9.55 -21.49 -24.15
N GLY A 859 -9.37 -22.36 -25.14
CA GLY A 859 -8.87 -23.72 -24.95
C GLY A 859 -7.37 -23.83 -24.72
N ASN A 860 -6.60 -22.75 -24.89
CA ASN A 860 -5.16 -22.74 -24.66
C ASN A 860 -4.81 -22.52 -23.18
N ASN A 861 -3.71 -23.11 -22.74
CA ASN A 861 -3.23 -22.95 -21.38
C ASN A 861 -2.14 -21.88 -21.31
N MET A 862 -2.42 -20.72 -20.71
CA MET A 862 -1.47 -19.58 -20.66
C MET A 862 -0.10 -19.93 -20.03
N LYS A 863 -0.03 -20.87 -19.07
CA LYS A 863 1.27 -21.29 -18.50
C LYS A 863 2.13 -22.07 -19.49
N LYS A 864 1.49 -22.82 -20.38
CA LYS A 864 2.14 -23.65 -21.40
C LYS A 864 2.38 -22.86 -22.68
N ASP A 865 1.31 -22.27 -23.21
CA ASP A 865 1.23 -21.66 -24.54
C ASP A 865 1.47 -20.15 -24.53
N GLY A 866 1.63 -19.54 -23.35
CA GLY A 866 1.64 -18.08 -23.18
C GLY A 866 2.68 -17.32 -24.01
N VAL A 867 3.84 -17.91 -24.30
CA VAL A 867 4.82 -17.27 -25.20
C VAL A 867 4.24 -17.15 -26.61
N VAL A 868 3.75 -18.26 -27.18
CA VAL A 868 3.15 -18.29 -28.53
C VAL A 868 1.91 -17.40 -28.60
N LEU A 869 1.13 -17.33 -27.52
CA LEU A 869 -0.03 -16.45 -27.45
C LEU A 869 0.32 -14.95 -27.42
N HIS A 870 1.59 -14.60 -27.21
CA HIS A 870 2.09 -13.23 -27.30
C HIS A 870 2.96 -12.99 -28.54
N GLU A 871 3.04 -13.94 -29.49
CA GLU A 871 3.84 -13.83 -30.70
C GLU A 871 2.99 -13.44 -31.92
N THR A 872 2.95 -12.13 -32.20
CA THR A 872 2.31 -11.57 -33.39
C THR A 872 3.27 -11.54 -34.58
N ASP A 873 2.75 -11.34 -35.78
CA ASP A 873 3.55 -11.22 -37.00
C ASP A 873 4.05 -9.79 -37.22
N TYR A 874 5.26 -9.66 -37.78
CA TYR A 874 5.71 -8.39 -38.33
C TYR A 874 6.53 -8.56 -39.61
N PHE A 875 6.55 -7.50 -40.43
CA PHE A 875 7.52 -7.32 -41.49
C PHE A 875 7.96 -5.86 -41.65
N ILE A 876 9.15 -5.68 -42.23
CA ILE A 876 9.65 -4.38 -42.67
C ILE A 876 9.86 -4.44 -44.17
N TYR A 877 9.15 -3.58 -44.91
CA TYR A 877 9.22 -3.49 -46.36
C TYR A 877 9.66 -2.09 -46.78
N SER A 878 10.79 -2.00 -47.47
CA SER A 878 11.25 -0.78 -48.15
C SER A 878 10.88 -0.87 -49.62
N ASN A 879 10.24 0.15 -50.19
CA ASN A 879 9.77 0.14 -51.57
C ASN A 879 10.92 0.03 -52.60
N LYS A 880 10.57 -0.25 -53.87
CA LYS A 880 11.55 -0.37 -54.96
C LYS A 880 12.52 0.82 -55.03
N TYR A 881 12.03 2.04 -54.82
CA TYR A 881 12.87 3.24 -54.84
C TYR A 881 13.85 3.23 -53.66
N ALA A 882 13.40 3.01 -52.43
CA ALA A 882 14.26 2.96 -51.24
C ALA A 882 15.38 1.93 -51.40
N ARG A 883 15.08 0.74 -51.92
CA ARG A 883 16.09 -0.33 -52.12
C ARG A 883 17.15 0.06 -53.14
N LYS A 884 16.77 0.77 -54.21
CA LYS A 884 17.74 1.33 -55.18
C LYS A 884 18.62 2.43 -54.57
N HIS A 885 18.20 3.02 -53.45
CA HIS A 885 18.91 4.11 -52.75
C HIS A 885 19.44 3.64 -51.39
N GLY A 886 19.96 2.42 -51.33
CA GLY A 886 20.72 1.91 -50.19
C GLY A 886 19.91 1.24 -49.08
N ALA A 887 18.57 1.23 -49.14
CA ALA A 887 17.79 0.43 -48.21
C ALA A 887 18.00 -1.08 -48.46
N LYS A 888 18.11 -1.86 -47.40
CA LYS A 888 18.26 -3.31 -47.46
C LYS A 888 16.92 -3.95 -47.80
N THR A 889 16.96 -5.11 -48.44
CA THR A 889 15.77 -5.95 -48.62
C THR A 889 15.47 -6.77 -47.36
N LYS A 890 16.52 -7.36 -46.77
CA LYS A 890 16.43 -8.23 -45.61
C LYS A 890 17.58 -7.97 -44.63
N LEU A 891 17.26 -7.87 -43.34
CA LEU A 891 18.26 -7.80 -42.27
C LEU A 891 18.78 -9.20 -41.92
N ALA A 892 20.07 -9.29 -41.59
CA ALA A 892 20.74 -10.55 -41.32
C ALA A 892 20.73 -10.96 -39.83
N LYS A 893 20.55 -10.00 -38.91
CA LYS A 893 20.72 -10.21 -37.46
C LYS A 893 19.47 -9.86 -36.67
N ALA A 894 19.17 -10.70 -35.70
CA ALA A 894 18.15 -10.48 -34.67
C ALA A 894 16.76 -10.07 -35.22
N THR A 895 16.22 -10.87 -36.16
CA THR A 895 14.89 -10.64 -36.74
C THR A 895 13.86 -11.72 -36.36
N GLY A 896 14.28 -12.89 -35.88
CA GLY A 896 13.37 -14.02 -35.67
C GLY A 896 12.27 -13.76 -34.63
N LEU A 897 12.65 -13.25 -33.47
CA LEU A 897 11.75 -12.82 -32.40
C LEU A 897 12.28 -11.48 -31.87
N VAL A 898 11.45 -10.44 -31.90
CA VAL A 898 11.80 -9.06 -31.49
C VAL A 898 10.74 -8.51 -30.55
N ALA A 899 11.05 -7.46 -29.80
CA ALA A 899 10.08 -6.70 -29.02
C ALA A 899 9.65 -5.44 -29.80
N PRO A 900 8.48 -4.85 -29.50
CA PRO A 900 8.03 -3.63 -30.19
C PRO A 900 9.03 -2.47 -30.09
N ASN A 901 9.74 -2.37 -28.96
CA ASN A 901 10.79 -1.36 -28.74
C ASN A 901 12.03 -1.50 -29.64
N ASP A 902 12.13 -2.58 -30.40
CA ASP A 902 13.24 -2.83 -31.32
C ASP A 902 13.04 -2.17 -32.69
N PHE A 903 11.81 -1.84 -33.07
CA PHE A 903 11.48 -1.33 -34.41
C PHE A 903 12.23 -0.05 -34.81
N PRO A 904 12.42 0.96 -33.95
CA PRO A 904 13.24 2.14 -34.30
C PRO A 904 14.65 1.79 -34.78
N ALA A 905 15.33 0.87 -34.09
CA ALA A 905 16.67 0.43 -34.46
C ALA A 905 16.67 -0.42 -35.74
N MET A 906 15.69 -1.30 -35.88
CA MET A 906 15.54 -2.13 -37.07
C MET A 906 15.28 -1.30 -38.33
N VAL A 907 14.45 -0.26 -38.25
CA VAL A 907 14.17 0.62 -39.39
C VAL A 907 15.38 1.46 -39.76
N ALA A 908 16.13 1.94 -38.77
CA ALA A 908 17.40 2.62 -39.04
C ALA A 908 18.34 1.70 -39.83
N GLU A 909 18.46 0.43 -39.43
CA GLU A 909 19.27 -0.56 -40.14
C GLU A 909 18.72 -0.90 -41.53
N GLN A 910 17.41 -1.10 -41.66
CA GLN A 910 16.76 -1.43 -42.92
C GLN A 910 16.96 -0.32 -43.95
N THR A 911 16.76 0.93 -43.55
CA THR A 911 16.85 2.09 -44.44
C THR A 911 18.28 2.58 -44.66
N ASN A 912 19.28 1.92 -44.05
CA ASN A 912 20.66 2.37 -44.01
C ASN A 912 20.83 3.81 -43.51
N SER A 913 19.94 4.24 -42.61
CA SER A 913 19.93 5.60 -42.06
C SER A 913 20.90 5.75 -40.90
N LYS A 914 21.47 6.96 -40.78
CA LYS A 914 22.34 7.33 -39.66
C LYS A 914 21.56 7.32 -38.34
N VAL A 915 22.26 6.96 -37.26
CA VAL A 915 21.73 6.86 -35.90
C VAL A 915 22.37 7.90 -34.99
N ASN A 916 21.61 8.40 -34.03
CA ASN A 916 22.14 9.17 -32.90
C ASN A 916 22.51 8.23 -31.73
N GLY A 917 23.01 8.78 -30.62
CA GLY A 917 23.39 7.97 -29.45
C GLY A 917 22.28 7.07 -28.94
N TYR A 918 21.03 7.55 -28.91
CA TYR A 918 19.88 6.78 -28.45
C TYR A 918 19.55 5.60 -29.37
N LEU A 919 19.45 5.83 -30.68
CA LEU A 919 19.26 4.76 -31.66
C LEU A 919 20.43 3.76 -31.69
N ALA A 920 21.64 4.20 -31.37
CA ALA A 920 22.80 3.32 -31.21
C ALA A 920 22.69 2.41 -29.98
N LEU A 921 22.20 2.92 -28.84
CA LEU A 921 21.83 2.10 -27.69
C LEU A 921 20.74 1.08 -28.06
N LEU A 922 19.66 1.52 -28.72
CA LEU A 922 18.58 0.61 -29.13
C LEU A 922 19.07 -0.46 -30.11
N THR A 923 20.03 -0.13 -31.00
CA THR A 923 20.69 -1.11 -31.87
C THR A 923 21.40 -2.18 -31.05
N LYS A 924 22.11 -1.79 -29.99
CA LYS A 924 22.76 -2.74 -29.07
C LYS A 924 21.75 -3.59 -28.30
N VAL A 925 20.68 -2.99 -27.79
CA VAL A 925 19.58 -3.69 -27.13
C VAL A 925 19.01 -4.77 -28.05
N LYS A 926 18.64 -4.40 -29.28
CA LYS A 926 18.10 -5.34 -30.29
C LYS A 926 19.08 -6.46 -30.64
N ASP A 927 20.35 -6.14 -30.85
CA ASP A 927 21.35 -7.12 -31.30
C ASP A 927 21.83 -8.08 -30.20
N GLU A 928 21.90 -7.60 -28.95
CA GLU A 928 22.60 -8.30 -27.87
C GLU A 928 21.68 -8.80 -26.75
N LEU A 929 20.47 -8.25 -26.56
CA LEU A 929 19.48 -8.74 -25.58
C LEU A 929 18.40 -9.61 -26.25
N PRO A 930 17.84 -10.62 -25.55
CA PRO A 930 16.61 -11.27 -25.99
C PRO A 930 15.42 -10.31 -25.93
N ALA A 931 14.32 -10.65 -26.63
CA ALA A 931 13.13 -9.81 -26.69
C ALA A 931 12.54 -9.59 -25.30
N MET A 932 12.29 -8.33 -24.94
CA MET A 932 11.76 -7.94 -23.63
C MET A 932 10.23 -7.87 -23.66
N SER A 933 9.58 -8.42 -22.64
CA SER A 933 8.15 -8.25 -22.40
C SER A 933 7.81 -8.44 -20.92
N THR A 934 6.60 -8.09 -20.52
CA THR A 934 5.98 -8.62 -19.29
C THR A 934 5.88 -10.14 -19.39
N ASN A 935 5.80 -10.87 -18.27
CA ASN A 935 5.82 -12.34 -18.30
C ASN A 935 4.63 -12.92 -19.10
N PRO A 936 4.87 -13.52 -20.29
CA PRO A 936 3.80 -13.99 -21.17
C PRO A 936 3.00 -15.16 -20.58
N LYS A 937 3.53 -15.86 -19.58
CA LYS A 937 2.86 -17.00 -18.92
C LYS A 937 1.90 -16.59 -17.80
N LEU A 938 1.97 -15.33 -17.37
CA LEU A 938 1.11 -14.76 -16.34
C LEU A 938 0.14 -13.73 -16.90
N ASN A 939 0.51 -13.08 -18.01
CA ASN A 939 -0.27 -11.99 -18.59
C ASN A 939 -1.40 -12.48 -19.50
N ALA A 940 -2.54 -12.86 -18.89
CA ALA A 940 -3.69 -13.39 -19.64
C ALA A 940 -4.66 -12.33 -20.18
N THR A 941 -4.51 -11.04 -19.83
CA THR A 941 -5.43 -9.94 -20.23
C THR A 941 -4.79 -8.56 -20.01
N ASN A 942 -3.53 -8.33 -20.38
CA ASN A 942 -2.81 -7.06 -20.14
C ASN A 942 -2.85 -6.52 -18.68
N ASN A 943 -3.26 -7.37 -17.73
CA ASN A 943 -3.60 -7.06 -16.34
C ASN A 943 -2.43 -7.30 -15.40
N TYR A 944 -1.38 -7.96 -15.92
CA TYR A 944 -0.21 -8.38 -15.15
C TYR A 944 1.04 -7.64 -15.57
N ASN A 945 1.31 -6.53 -14.90
CA ASN A 945 2.60 -5.88 -14.99
C ASN A 945 3.54 -6.48 -13.93
N THR A 946 4.29 -7.52 -14.34
CA THR A 946 5.27 -8.23 -13.51
C THR A 946 6.70 -7.73 -13.78
N MET A 947 7.68 -8.25 -13.05
CA MET A 947 9.10 -8.07 -13.40
C MET A 947 9.37 -8.40 -14.88
N VAL A 948 10.28 -7.64 -15.48
CA VAL A 948 10.75 -7.84 -16.86
C VAL A 948 11.13 -9.29 -17.14
N SER A 949 10.73 -9.78 -18.31
CA SER A 949 11.08 -11.10 -18.81
C SER A 949 11.77 -10.98 -20.16
N PHE A 950 12.81 -11.77 -20.37
CA PHE A 950 13.53 -11.87 -21.63
C PHE A 950 13.20 -13.18 -22.31
N VAL A 951 12.69 -13.15 -23.54
CA VAL A 951 12.33 -14.35 -24.29
C VAL A 951 13.36 -14.58 -25.38
N THR A 952 14.01 -15.74 -25.35
CA THR A 952 14.94 -16.15 -26.40
C THR A 952 14.19 -16.58 -27.66
N LYS A 953 14.88 -16.66 -28.80
CA LYS A 953 14.31 -17.17 -30.06
C LYS A 953 13.74 -18.59 -29.97
N GLN A 954 14.13 -19.36 -28.96
CA GLN A 954 13.61 -20.71 -28.69
C GLN A 954 12.39 -20.71 -27.75
N GLY A 955 11.84 -19.53 -27.42
CA GLY A 955 10.71 -19.38 -26.50
C GLY A 955 11.08 -19.56 -25.03
N LYS A 956 12.37 -19.57 -24.67
CA LYS A 956 12.80 -19.69 -23.27
C LYS A 956 12.71 -18.33 -22.58
N ILE A 957 11.99 -18.28 -21.46
CA ILE A 957 11.90 -17.10 -20.60
C ILE A 957 13.09 -17.07 -19.65
N LEU A 958 13.81 -15.96 -19.62
CA LEU A 958 14.94 -15.67 -18.74
C LEU A 958 14.60 -14.46 -17.84
N LYS A 959 15.06 -14.51 -16.59
CA LYS A 959 15.08 -13.37 -15.66
C LYS A 959 16.36 -12.54 -15.85
N PRO A 960 16.42 -11.27 -15.39
CA PRO A 960 17.62 -10.44 -15.48
C PRO A 960 18.89 -11.11 -14.95
N GLU A 961 18.79 -11.89 -13.87
CA GLU A 961 19.93 -12.56 -13.23
C GLU A 961 20.50 -13.70 -14.09
N GLN A 962 19.73 -14.18 -15.07
CA GLN A 962 20.11 -15.27 -15.98
C GLN A 962 20.73 -14.79 -17.29
N LEU A 963 20.81 -13.47 -17.49
CA LEU A 963 21.53 -12.86 -18.59
C LEU A 963 23.05 -13.00 -18.39
N THR A 964 23.81 -12.99 -19.48
CA THR A 964 25.29 -12.91 -19.39
C THR A 964 25.72 -11.56 -18.78
N LYS A 965 26.91 -11.48 -18.18
CA LYS A 965 27.41 -10.22 -17.57
C LYS A 965 27.32 -9.01 -18.50
N LYS A 966 27.73 -9.20 -19.77
CA LYS A 966 27.66 -8.14 -20.79
C LYS A 966 26.21 -7.70 -21.08
N GLN A 967 25.28 -8.64 -21.10
CA GLN A 967 23.86 -8.34 -21.29
C GLN A 967 23.26 -7.66 -20.05
N GLN A 968 23.68 -8.03 -18.84
CA GLN A 968 23.27 -7.35 -17.61
C GLN A 968 23.74 -5.90 -17.59
N GLU A 969 24.99 -5.62 -17.98
CA GLU A 969 25.52 -4.27 -18.11
C GLU A 969 24.74 -3.44 -19.15
N LEU A 970 24.52 -3.99 -20.34
CA LEU A 970 23.75 -3.32 -21.38
C LEU A 970 22.29 -3.07 -20.96
N TYR A 971 21.67 -4.03 -20.29
CA TYR A 971 20.33 -3.88 -19.76
C TYR A 971 20.27 -2.81 -18.67
N HIS A 972 21.28 -2.74 -17.80
CA HIS A 972 21.37 -1.69 -16.79
C HIS A 972 21.55 -0.29 -17.41
N ASP A 973 22.38 -0.16 -18.45
CA ASP A 973 22.51 1.08 -19.21
C ASP A 973 21.15 1.50 -19.81
N TYR A 974 20.42 0.55 -20.40
CA TYR A 974 19.08 0.77 -20.93
C TYR A 974 18.08 1.20 -19.85
N GLN A 975 18.10 0.57 -18.66
CA GLN A 975 17.27 0.97 -17.52
C GLN A 975 17.57 2.39 -17.05
N LEU A 976 18.85 2.78 -16.97
CA LEU A 976 19.27 4.12 -16.60
C LEU A 976 18.77 5.17 -17.59
N VAL A 977 18.90 4.90 -18.89
CA VAL A 977 18.40 5.78 -19.96
C VAL A 977 16.88 5.88 -19.93
N GLN A 978 16.19 4.74 -19.81
CA GLN A 978 14.73 4.72 -19.70
C GLN A 978 14.24 5.51 -18.49
N TYR A 979 14.87 5.30 -17.32
CA TYR A 979 14.53 6.05 -16.12
C TYR A 979 14.76 7.55 -16.31
N ASP A 980 15.90 7.97 -16.89
CA ASP A 980 16.19 9.39 -17.13
C ASP A 980 15.16 10.07 -18.03
N MET A 981 14.78 9.39 -19.12
CA MET A 981 13.84 9.91 -20.12
C MET A 981 12.39 9.91 -19.62
N THR A 982 12.07 9.11 -18.59
CA THR A 982 10.71 8.95 -18.07
C THR A 982 10.50 9.57 -16.70
N ALA A 983 10.99 8.92 -15.63
CA ALA A 983 10.78 9.28 -14.24
C ALA A 983 11.83 10.27 -13.69
N GLY A 984 12.98 10.37 -14.35
CA GLY A 984 14.16 11.09 -13.90
C GLY A 984 14.16 12.59 -14.21
N LYS A 985 15.37 13.15 -14.35
CA LYS A 985 15.62 14.58 -14.58
C LYS A 985 15.79 14.95 -16.05
N GLN A 986 15.68 13.98 -16.96
CA GLN A 986 15.76 14.18 -18.41
C GLN A 986 17.07 14.87 -18.84
N TYR A 987 18.20 14.39 -18.31
CA TYR A 987 19.53 14.90 -18.70
C TYR A 987 19.84 14.59 -20.16
N LEU A 988 19.50 13.38 -20.62
CA LEU A 988 19.80 12.89 -21.97
C LEU A 988 18.96 13.57 -23.05
N LEU A 989 17.72 13.96 -22.76
CA LEU A 989 16.87 14.71 -23.69
C LEU A 989 17.40 16.13 -23.97
N LYS A 990 18.28 16.66 -23.11
CA LYS A 990 18.94 17.95 -23.31
C LYS A 990 20.23 17.82 -24.14
N ASN A 991 20.79 16.62 -24.25
CA ASN A 991 21.93 16.33 -25.11
C ASN A 991 21.45 16.02 -26.53
N LYS A 992 21.68 16.96 -27.46
CA LYS A 992 21.20 16.82 -28.84
C LYS A 992 21.85 15.66 -29.57
N ASP A 993 23.15 15.43 -29.40
CA ASP A 993 23.87 14.35 -30.09
C ASP A 993 23.38 12.94 -29.67
N PHE A 994 22.91 12.83 -28.43
CA PHE A 994 22.30 11.59 -27.96
C PHE A 994 20.87 11.42 -28.48
N SER A 995 20.05 12.48 -28.47
CA SER A 995 18.60 12.37 -28.63
C SER A 995 18.03 12.74 -30.01
N LYS A 996 18.78 13.48 -30.85
CA LYS A 996 18.32 14.05 -32.12
C LYS A 996 19.21 13.71 -33.30
#